data_AF-A0A2D0Q1Z9-F1
#
_entry.id   AF-A0A2D0Q1Z9-F1
#
_cell.length_a   1.000
_cell.length_b   1.000
_cell.length_c   1.000
_cell.angle_alpha   90.00
_cell.angle_beta   90.00
_cell.angle_gamma   90.00
#
_symmetry.space_group_name_H-M   'P 1'
#
loop_
_entity.id
_entity.type
_entity.pdbx_description
1 polymer ?
#
loop_
_entity_poly.entity_id
_entity_poly.type
_entity_poly.pdbx_seq_one_letter_code
_entity_poly.pdbx_strand_id
1 'polypeptide(L)'
;MEEKAQKPAVEENSFEAFEKEFQDVLNELAGENSLDLKFRAEHEKLITALKNSHENENRLMTKCRELKAEIRANAVKVEAALKLSHEDQATIMPLKKEIEKAWEMVDAAHEKEKIAKDTIKTLQQEINRLTVLVEQEVVVSKAEVQSVGELLKIKEQLTAERDKLLSELVTLRDNFEKATIKQHEAEEANMKIQETILQLEQDIQVRQNECSRETRQKETLEKELKQLRADVEAQQLEMKAIIAQSQHGKDDQKKMEQQLYEQKILNERVSKELEQLQVRKTKLQQENDQNTLRLEQLTYENNQQASELKMLREEVSQMKQETVKLTKIREATQKKLRLMEVQKLEVEEQRDTLKNQIGGLEKEMEMAEKQTESDKKKIDELIREKDMLSKNMIKAANATEKQLNLVKLHEQTKKTLDQEILNYRDEAQKQRKIIFQLEKERDRYINEASDLTQKVLSNMEDLKVREMEIFEYKKKIAEAETKFKQQQNLYEAIRAERNNYSKNLRDTQHEITDIKHKLKSMTQENGQLTEEIKSKEAALVKEHLEFQRIEKEKKALKAELQKMKQQAQETKQYMDIQEVEEQKLQKIIADADAEKVSLKKELDQVSSERDILGTQLVRRNDELALLYEKIKIQQSIMNKGEIQYNQRVEDIRLLKLEIRKLRSEKTVLNKTVSNVEDLRREVFHMQKDLLKERARCQSLQEKLENPINVHRWRRLEANDPSTFELIQKIHSLQRHLIKKSKEVVEKELLLQEKEKLYVELKHILARQPGPEAAEQLLIYQQTLKKKTRQLKAVTAELNMFESHAQQYKNEIEQLTSELHDMKKKYLMQKRKEQACREKERSLEQAGQPLIMPHRIEGPRFTGGGFSLKQGKKIAARTP
;
A
#
# COMPACT_ATOMS: atom_id res chain seq x y z
N MET A 1 -10.56 -52.78 -42.72
CA MET A 1 -10.04 -54.15 -42.67
C MET A 1 -10.45 -54.72 -41.33
N GLU A 2 -11.02 -55.92 -41.29
CA GLU A 2 -11.33 -56.61 -40.02
C GLU A 2 -10.16 -57.53 -39.67
N GLU A 3 -9.58 -57.37 -38.49
CA GLU A 3 -8.58 -58.30 -37.97
C GLU A 3 -9.07 -58.85 -36.62
N LYS A 4 -9.25 -60.18 -36.55
CA LYS A 4 -9.87 -60.85 -35.42
C LYS A 4 -8.89 -61.00 -34.27
N ALA A 5 -8.88 -60.05 -33.35
CA ALA A 5 -8.21 -60.20 -32.06
C ALA A 5 -8.83 -61.36 -31.26
N GLN A 6 -8.16 -62.51 -31.23
CA GLN A 6 -8.51 -63.63 -30.35
C GLN A 6 -8.27 -63.23 -28.88
N LYS A 7 -9.09 -63.77 -27.97
CA LYS A 7 -9.04 -63.43 -26.54
C LYS A 7 -7.75 -63.96 -25.89
N PRO A 8 -7.07 -63.18 -25.03
CA PRO A 8 -6.17 -63.74 -24.03
C PRO A 8 -7.02 -64.37 -22.91
N ALA A 9 -7.38 -65.63 -23.09
CA ALA A 9 -8.08 -66.47 -22.09
C ALA A 9 -7.19 -67.65 -21.62
N VAL A 10 -5.87 -67.52 -21.82
CA VAL A 10 -4.85 -68.56 -21.58
C VAL A 10 -4.06 -68.29 -20.29
N GLU A 11 -4.06 -67.05 -19.81
CA GLU A 11 -3.23 -66.59 -18.69
C GLU A 11 -3.89 -66.78 -17.31
N GLU A 12 -5.22 -66.74 -17.21
CA GLU A 12 -5.93 -67.00 -15.94
C GLU A 12 -5.83 -68.49 -15.55
N ASN A 13 -5.95 -69.41 -16.51
CA ASN A 13 -5.86 -70.86 -16.28
C ASN A 13 -4.46 -71.34 -15.85
N SER A 14 -3.38 -70.62 -16.15
CA SER A 14 -2.02 -71.05 -15.78
C SER A 14 -1.70 -70.76 -14.32
N PHE A 15 -2.22 -69.65 -13.76
CA PHE A 15 -2.04 -69.34 -12.34
C PHE A 15 -2.78 -70.33 -11.44
N GLU A 16 -4.03 -70.68 -11.76
CA GLU A 16 -4.79 -71.70 -11.01
C GLU A 16 -4.12 -73.08 -11.07
N ALA A 17 -3.47 -73.43 -12.18
CA ALA A 17 -2.71 -74.68 -12.31
C ALA A 17 -1.47 -74.69 -11.38
N PHE A 18 -0.66 -73.63 -11.41
CA PHE A 18 0.51 -73.50 -10.52
C PHE A 18 0.10 -73.45 -9.04
N GLU A 19 -0.96 -72.72 -8.70
CA GLU A 19 -1.48 -72.67 -7.33
C GLU A 19 -1.80 -74.09 -6.83
N LYS A 20 -2.37 -74.94 -7.69
CA LYS A 20 -2.70 -76.32 -7.37
C LYS A 20 -1.47 -77.22 -7.20
N GLU A 21 -0.50 -77.16 -8.12
CA GLU A 21 0.78 -77.89 -7.99
C GLU A 21 1.53 -77.50 -6.71
N PHE A 22 1.58 -76.21 -6.36
CA PHE A 22 2.18 -75.75 -5.11
C PHE A 22 1.39 -76.18 -3.86
N GLN A 23 0.07 -76.30 -3.95
CA GLN A 23 -0.78 -76.83 -2.88
C GLN A 23 -0.51 -78.33 -2.65
N ASP A 24 -0.34 -79.11 -3.72
CA ASP A 24 -0.06 -80.54 -3.66
C ASP A 24 1.36 -80.81 -3.09
N VAL A 25 2.37 -80.01 -3.48
CA VAL A 25 3.71 -80.04 -2.84
C VAL A 25 3.63 -79.74 -1.33
N LEU A 26 2.80 -78.80 -0.88
CA LEU A 26 2.59 -78.55 0.55
C LEU A 26 1.88 -79.70 1.30
N ASN A 27 1.19 -80.60 0.57
CA ASN A 27 0.58 -81.81 1.13
C ASN A 27 1.58 -82.97 1.18
N GLU A 28 2.48 -83.11 0.20
CA GLU A 28 3.59 -84.08 0.25
C GLU A 28 4.56 -83.75 1.41
N LEU A 29 4.92 -82.47 1.56
CA LEU A 29 5.69 -81.91 2.69
C LEU A 29 4.90 -81.86 4.03
N ALA A 30 3.85 -82.67 4.17
CA ALA A 30 3.18 -82.98 5.43
C ALA A 30 3.52 -84.40 5.94
N GLY A 31 4.16 -85.25 5.13
CA GLY A 31 4.47 -86.64 5.49
C GLY A 31 5.77 -86.84 6.30
N GLU A 32 6.84 -86.12 5.94
CA GLU A 32 8.20 -86.43 6.45
C GLU A 32 8.58 -85.65 7.73
N ASN A 33 8.29 -86.26 8.87
CA ASN A 33 8.52 -85.69 10.20
C ASN A 33 10.00 -85.71 10.63
N SER A 34 10.83 -84.74 10.17
CA SER A 34 11.95 -84.22 11.00
C SER A 34 12.60 -82.91 10.51
N LEU A 35 12.71 -82.68 9.20
CA LEU A 35 13.46 -81.54 8.64
C LEU A 35 12.59 -80.38 8.10
N ASP A 36 11.30 -80.64 7.86
CA ASP A 36 10.51 -79.86 6.91
C ASP A 36 9.98 -78.51 7.42
N LEU A 37 9.80 -78.35 8.74
CA LEU A 37 9.02 -77.24 9.31
C LEU A 37 9.53 -75.82 8.92
N LYS A 38 10.83 -75.69 8.62
CA LYS A 38 11.42 -74.44 8.11
C LYS A 38 11.26 -74.28 6.60
N PHE A 39 11.40 -75.37 5.83
CA PHE A 39 11.29 -75.33 4.37
C PHE A 39 9.85 -75.02 3.98
N ARG A 40 8.88 -75.74 4.58
CA ARG A 40 7.45 -75.45 4.50
C ARG A 40 7.12 -73.98 4.81
N ALA A 41 7.66 -73.43 5.89
CA ALA A 41 7.37 -72.04 6.30
C ALA A 41 7.92 -70.98 5.33
N GLU A 42 9.06 -71.23 4.66
CA GLU A 42 9.53 -70.34 3.58
C GLU A 42 8.75 -70.57 2.27
N HIS A 43 8.31 -71.80 1.99
CA HIS A 43 7.48 -72.13 0.82
C HIS A 43 6.08 -71.50 0.90
N GLU A 44 5.43 -71.56 2.07
CA GLU A 44 4.15 -70.89 2.35
C GLU A 44 4.26 -69.36 2.23
N LYS A 45 5.38 -68.75 2.65
CA LYS A 45 5.67 -67.33 2.39
C LYS A 45 5.84 -67.03 0.91
N LEU A 46 6.54 -67.89 0.16
CA LEU A 46 6.77 -67.71 -1.28
C LEU A 46 5.43 -67.73 -2.05
N ILE A 47 4.55 -68.68 -1.73
CA ILE A 47 3.19 -68.77 -2.27
C ILE A 47 2.37 -67.54 -1.90
N THR A 48 2.45 -67.09 -0.65
CA THR A 48 1.75 -65.88 -0.19
C THR A 48 2.23 -64.62 -0.93
N ALA A 49 3.54 -64.49 -1.18
CA ALA A 49 4.11 -63.40 -1.97
C ALA A 49 3.67 -63.46 -3.45
N LEU A 50 3.65 -64.66 -4.05
CA LEU A 50 3.22 -64.88 -5.43
C LEU A 50 1.73 -64.53 -5.63
N LYS A 51 0.85 -64.98 -4.72
CA LYS A 51 -0.58 -64.62 -4.72
C LYS A 51 -0.79 -63.11 -4.56
N ASN A 52 -0.11 -62.48 -3.61
CA ASN A 52 -0.13 -61.02 -3.45
C ASN A 52 0.37 -60.27 -4.70
N SER A 53 1.35 -60.83 -5.43
CA SER A 53 1.82 -60.25 -6.69
C SER A 53 0.75 -60.31 -7.78
N HIS A 54 0.15 -61.49 -7.98
CA HIS A 54 -0.86 -61.70 -9.02
C HIS A 54 -2.20 -60.99 -8.72
N GLU A 55 -2.61 -60.87 -7.45
CA GLU A 55 -3.73 -60.01 -7.07
C GLU A 55 -3.49 -58.54 -7.43
N ASN A 56 -2.28 -58.02 -7.19
CA ASN A 56 -1.94 -56.64 -7.53
C ASN A 56 -1.85 -56.42 -9.06
N GLU A 57 -1.35 -57.41 -9.80
CA GLU A 57 -1.36 -57.44 -11.26
C GLU A 57 -2.80 -57.42 -11.82
N ASN A 58 -3.70 -58.25 -11.29
CA ASN A 58 -5.11 -58.28 -11.70
C ASN A 58 -5.85 -56.98 -11.35
N ARG A 59 -5.54 -56.34 -10.21
CA ARG A 59 -6.04 -55.00 -9.86
C ARG A 59 -5.54 -53.93 -10.84
N LEU A 60 -4.25 -53.95 -11.20
CA LEU A 60 -3.66 -53.07 -12.21
C LEU A 60 -4.25 -53.29 -13.60
N MET A 61 -4.45 -54.54 -14.02
CA MET A 61 -5.08 -54.89 -15.30
C MET A 61 -6.55 -54.45 -15.35
N THR A 62 -7.27 -54.57 -14.24
CA THR A 62 -8.64 -54.02 -14.10
C THR A 62 -8.63 -52.49 -14.24
N LYS A 63 -7.72 -51.79 -13.54
CA LYS A 63 -7.56 -50.33 -13.65
C LYS A 63 -7.22 -49.88 -15.09
N CYS A 64 -6.37 -50.64 -15.78
CA CYS A 64 -6.05 -50.42 -17.19
C CYS A 64 -7.23 -50.70 -18.13
N ARG A 65 -8.12 -51.63 -17.81
CA ARG A 65 -9.36 -51.89 -18.56
C ARG A 65 -10.38 -50.75 -18.35
N GLU A 66 -10.55 -50.27 -17.11
CA GLU A 66 -11.38 -49.10 -16.76
C GLU A 66 -10.95 -47.83 -17.52
N LEU A 67 -9.67 -47.44 -17.40
CA LEU A 67 -9.14 -46.25 -18.07
C LEU A 67 -9.27 -46.34 -19.60
N LYS A 68 -9.08 -47.53 -20.20
CA LYS A 68 -9.30 -47.79 -21.63
C LYS A 68 -10.78 -47.78 -22.03
N ALA A 69 -11.74 -47.80 -21.09
CA ALA A 69 -13.15 -47.57 -21.34
C ALA A 69 -13.49 -46.08 -21.23
N GLU A 70 -13.01 -45.39 -20.18
CA GLU A 70 -13.20 -43.94 -19.99
C GLU A 70 -12.63 -43.11 -21.15
N ILE A 71 -11.42 -43.43 -21.62
CA ILE A 71 -10.80 -42.76 -22.78
C ILE A 71 -11.69 -42.90 -24.02
N ARG A 72 -12.28 -44.09 -24.26
CA ARG A 72 -13.20 -44.32 -25.39
C ARG A 72 -14.54 -43.58 -25.21
N ALA A 73 -15.10 -43.58 -24.01
CA ALA A 73 -16.31 -42.82 -23.70
C ALA A 73 -16.12 -41.30 -23.90
N ASN A 74 -14.96 -40.77 -23.53
CA ASN A 74 -14.65 -39.35 -23.72
C ASN A 74 -14.33 -39.02 -25.20
N ALA A 75 -13.69 -39.91 -25.96
CA ALA A 75 -13.52 -39.74 -27.41
C ALA A 75 -14.87 -39.61 -28.13
N VAL A 76 -15.85 -40.47 -27.80
CA VAL A 76 -17.22 -40.41 -28.38
C VAL A 76 -17.93 -39.09 -28.00
N LYS A 77 -17.76 -38.59 -26.77
CA LYS A 77 -18.32 -37.28 -26.36
C LYS A 77 -17.70 -36.12 -27.16
N VAL A 78 -16.39 -36.14 -27.41
CA VAL A 78 -15.71 -35.12 -28.21
C VAL A 78 -16.18 -35.17 -29.66
N GLU A 79 -16.33 -36.36 -30.26
CA GLU A 79 -16.85 -36.51 -31.62
C GLU A 79 -18.31 -36.02 -31.74
N ALA A 80 -19.15 -36.25 -30.73
CA ALA A 80 -20.51 -35.74 -30.68
C ALA A 80 -20.56 -34.20 -30.56
N ALA A 81 -19.70 -33.61 -29.72
CA ALA A 81 -19.59 -32.15 -29.58
C ALA A 81 -19.09 -31.47 -30.87
N LEU A 82 -18.17 -32.11 -31.61
CA LEU A 82 -17.72 -31.62 -32.91
C LEU A 82 -18.80 -31.65 -33.98
N LYS A 83 -19.69 -32.67 -33.97
CA LYS A 83 -20.85 -32.74 -34.88
C LYS A 83 -21.88 -31.64 -34.59
N LEU A 84 -22.26 -31.47 -33.32
CA LEU A 84 -23.12 -30.35 -32.88
C LEU A 84 -22.56 -28.99 -33.31
N SER A 85 -21.26 -28.74 -33.06
CA SER A 85 -20.62 -27.48 -33.49
C SER A 85 -20.61 -27.27 -35.01
N HIS A 86 -20.69 -28.34 -35.81
CA HIS A 86 -20.76 -28.25 -37.27
C HIS A 86 -22.20 -28.00 -37.76
N GLU A 87 -23.19 -28.60 -37.09
CA GLU A 87 -24.62 -28.39 -37.31
C GLU A 87 -25.05 -26.95 -36.92
N ASP A 88 -24.53 -26.43 -35.80
CA ASP A 88 -24.68 -25.02 -35.41
C ASP A 88 -24.07 -24.09 -36.47
N GLN A 89 -22.87 -24.41 -36.98
CA GLN A 89 -22.22 -23.60 -38.03
C GLN A 89 -23.01 -23.63 -39.35
N ALA A 90 -23.63 -24.76 -39.68
CA ALA A 90 -24.48 -24.93 -40.86
C ALA A 90 -25.83 -24.18 -40.76
N THR A 91 -26.37 -23.99 -39.55
CA THR A 91 -27.62 -23.24 -39.31
C THR A 91 -27.40 -21.74 -39.14
N ILE A 92 -26.26 -21.31 -38.59
CA ILE A 92 -25.88 -19.88 -38.50
C ILE A 92 -25.66 -19.25 -39.88
N MET A 93 -25.16 -20.01 -40.85
CA MET A 93 -24.83 -19.49 -42.19
C MET A 93 -26.06 -18.98 -43.00
N PRO A 94 -27.20 -19.70 -43.13
CA PRO A 94 -28.39 -19.18 -43.77
C PRO A 94 -29.02 -18.00 -42.99
N LEU A 95 -29.04 -18.05 -41.66
CA LEU A 95 -29.58 -16.96 -40.84
C LEU A 95 -28.83 -15.62 -41.06
N LYS A 96 -27.50 -15.65 -41.20
CA LYS A 96 -26.73 -14.47 -41.60
C LYS A 96 -27.14 -13.93 -42.97
N LYS A 97 -27.39 -14.82 -43.93
CA LYS A 97 -27.82 -14.47 -45.29
C LYS A 97 -29.26 -13.93 -45.36
N GLU A 98 -30.10 -14.26 -44.39
CA GLU A 98 -31.42 -13.67 -44.21
C GLU A 98 -31.34 -12.28 -43.56
N ILE A 99 -30.42 -12.07 -42.62
CA ILE A 99 -30.11 -10.74 -42.06
C ILE A 99 -29.57 -9.80 -43.14
N GLU A 100 -28.64 -10.24 -43.99
CA GLU A 100 -28.12 -9.46 -45.12
C GLU A 100 -29.25 -9.00 -46.06
N LYS A 101 -30.16 -9.90 -46.44
CA LYS A 101 -31.36 -9.55 -47.24
C LYS A 101 -32.29 -8.58 -46.53
N ALA A 102 -32.45 -8.68 -45.21
CA ALA A 102 -33.28 -7.75 -44.44
C ALA A 102 -32.69 -6.33 -44.46
N TRP A 103 -31.36 -6.19 -44.42
CA TRP A 103 -30.68 -4.90 -44.61
C TRP A 103 -30.85 -4.36 -46.03
N GLU A 104 -30.65 -5.18 -47.07
CA GLU A 104 -30.92 -4.78 -48.47
C GLU A 104 -32.37 -4.29 -48.67
N MET A 105 -33.35 -4.90 -47.99
CA MET A 105 -34.75 -4.45 -48.02
C MET A 105 -34.98 -3.12 -47.30
N VAL A 106 -34.24 -2.82 -46.22
CA VAL A 106 -34.31 -1.53 -45.51
C VAL A 106 -33.68 -0.42 -46.34
N ASP A 107 -32.50 -0.65 -46.94
CA ASP A 107 -31.86 0.33 -47.81
C ASP A 107 -32.72 0.61 -49.06
N ALA A 108 -33.30 -0.44 -49.66
CA ALA A 108 -34.26 -0.30 -50.76
C ALA A 108 -35.58 0.37 -50.34
N ALA A 109 -35.93 0.40 -49.05
CA ALA A 109 -37.07 1.15 -48.53
C ALA A 109 -36.71 2.64 -48.32
N HIS A 110 -35.54 2.95 -47.76
CA HIS A 110 -35.09 4.33 -47.59
C HIS A 110 -34.81 5.04 -48.93
N GLU A 111 -34.25 4.36 -49.94
CA GLU A 111 -34.07 5.00 -51.25
C GLU A 111 -35.42 5.25 -51.95
N LYS A 112 -36.43 4.38 -51.76
CA LYS A 112 -37.82 4.64 -52.18
C LYS A 112 -38.45 5.81 -51.40
N GLU A 113 -38.21 5.90 -50.11
CA GLU A 113 -38.68 7.00 -49.26
C GLU A 113 -38.07 8.35 -49.67
N LYS A 114 -36.79 8.34 -50.08
CA LYS A 114 -36.06 9.49 -50.63
C LYS A 114 -36.62 9.91 -51.99
N ILE A 115 -36.84 8.98 -52.90
CA ILE A 115 -37.53 9.23 -54.18
C ILE A 115 -38.96 9.76 -53.94
N ALA A 116 -39.68 9.24 -52.94
CA ALA A 116 -41.00 9.75 -52.54
C ALA A 116 -40.92 11.19 -52.00
N LYS A 117 -39.91 11.54 -51.19
CA LYS A 117 -39.70 12.91 -50.70
C LYS A 117 -39.34 13.88 -51.83
N ASP A 118 -38.48 13.48 -52.76
CA ASP A 118 -38.10 14.32 -53.90
C ASP A 118 -39.28 14.50 -54.89
N THR A 119 -40.11 13.48 -55.10
CA THR A 119 -41.34 13.60 -55.92
C THR A 119 -42.45 14.42 -55.23
N ILE A 120 -42.60 14.32 -53.90
CA ILE A 120 -43.44 15.26 -53.13
C ILE A 120 -42.94 16.70 -53.32
N LYS A 121 -41.63 16.90 -53.32
CA LYS A 121 -41.00 18.22 -53.49
C LYS A 121 -41.19 18.80 -54.89
N THR A 122 -41.17 17.98 -55.94
CA THR A 122 -41.55 18.43 -57.30
C THR A 122 -43.05 18.71 -57.40
N LEU A 123 -43.91 17.87 -56.83
CA LEU A 123 -45.37 18.10 -56.81
C LEU A 123 -45.75 19.38 -56.04
N GLN A 124 -45.03 19.73 -54.97
CA GLN A 124 -45.20 21.01 -54.27
C GLN A 124 -44.78 22.21 -55.14
N GLN A 125 -43.74 22.08 -55.96
CA GLN A 125 -43.36 23.11 -56.95
C GLN A 125 -44.35 23.21 -58.12
N GLU A 126 -44.99 22.10 -58.48
CA GLU A 126 -45.97 22.02 -59.56
C GLU A 126 -47.34 22.56 -59.12
N ILE A 127 -47.79 22.27 -57.89
CA ILE A 127 -48.93 22.93 -57.24
C ILE A 127 -48.71 24.44 -57.20
N ASN A 128 -47.53 24.91 -56.74
CA ASN A 128 -47.21 26.34 -56.71
C ASN A 128 -47.14 26.99 -58.11
N ARG A 129 -47.00 26.22 -59.20
CA ARG A 129 -47.15 26.71 -60.58
C ARG A 129 -48.61 26.73 -61.05
N LEU A 130 -49.40 25.74 -60.66
CA LEU A 130 -50.81 25.64 -61.04
C LEU A 130 -51.69 26.64 -60.29
N THR A 131 -51.41 26.96 -59.02
CA THR A 131 -52.13 28.00 -58.26
C THR A 131 -52.00 29.39 -58.91
N VAL A 132 -50.90 29.66 -59.63
CA VAL A 132 -50.67 30.93 -60.36
C VAL A 132 -51.37 30.96 -61.73
N LEU A 133 -51.95 29.84 -62.20
CA LEU A 133 -52.61 29.71 -63.50
C LEU A 133 -54.15 29.58 -63.43
N VAL A 134 -54.76 29.77 -62.25
CA VAL A 134 -56.20 29.58 -62.02
C VAL A 134 -56.96 30.88 -61.68
N GLU A 135 -56.27 32.02 -61.55
CA GLU A 135 -56.89 33.33 -61.29
C GLU A 135 -57.17 34.17 -62.56
N GLN A 136 -57.02 33.61 -63.78
CA GLN A 136 -57.38 34.29 -65.03
C GLN A 136 -58.13 33.40 -66.03
N GLU A 137 -59.00 34.04 -66.81
CA GLU A 137 -59.84 33.53 -67.92
C GLU A 137 -61.05 32.62 -67.60
N VAL A 138 -62.24 33.23 -67.63
CA VAL A 138 -63.49 32.63 -68.12
C VAL A 138 -64.06 33.53 -69.22
N VAL A 139 -64.56 32.94 -70.31
CA VAL A 139 -64.73 33.62 -71.62
C VAL A 139 -66.15 34.21 -71.82
N VAL A 140 -66.22 35.31 -72.59
CA VAL A 140 -67.42 36.14 -72.88
C VAL A 140 -68.11 35.75 -74.19
N SER A 141 -69.43 36.00 -74.32
CA SER A 141 -70.11 36.11 -75.64
C SER A 141 -71.41 36.96 -75.65
N LYS A 142 -71.35 38.13 -76.32
CA LYS A 142 -72.23 38.72 -77.39
C LYS A 142 -73.78 38.53 -77.36
N ALA A 143 -74.64 39.44 -77.88
CA ALA A 143 -74.55 40.86 -78.28
C ALA A 143 -75.95 41.44 -78.76
N GLU A 144 -76.22 42.75 -78.51
CA GLU A 144 -77.05 43.72 -79.31
C GLU A 144 -78.59 43.46 -79.55
N VAL A 145 -79.48 44.36 -80.07
CA VAL A 145 -79.36 45.74 -80.61
C VAL A 145 -80.42 46.78 -80.10
N GLN A 146 -81.40 47.30 -80.89
CA GLN A 146 -82.25 48.50 -80.62
C GLN A 146 -83.70 48.49 -81.22
N SER A 147 -84.58 49.35 -80.63
CA SER A 147 -85.77 50.10 -81.17
C SER A 147 -86.79 49.40 -82.11
N VAL A 148 -88.08 49.20 -81.79
CA VAL A 148 -89.19 50.14 -81.46
C VAL A 148 -89.67 50.99 -82.66
N GLY A 149 -90.96 50.81 -83.03
CA GLY A 149 -91.70 51.52 -84.08
C GLY A 149 -93.22 51.41 -83.83
N GLU A 150 -93.81 52.43 -83.22
CA GLU A 150 -94.83 52.25 -82.16
C GLU A 150 -96.23 52.85 -82.48
N LEU A 151 -97.12 52.77 -81.48
CA LEU A 151 -98.17 53.75 -81.14
C LEU A 151 -99.50 53.92 -81.92
N LEU A 152 -99.71 53.44 -83.15
CA LEU A 152 -100.99 53.72 -83.86
C LEU A 152 -102.12 52.67 -83.76
N LYS A 153 -101.85 51.41 -83.38
CA LYS A 153 -102.91 50.39 -83.15
C LYS A 153 -103.43 50.31 -81.71
N ILE A 154 -102.71 50.92 -80.77
CA ILE A 154 -102.90 50.72 -79.33
C ILE A 154 -104.27 51.23 -78.83
N LYS A 155 -104.84 52.27 -79.45
CA LYS A 155 -106.03 52.96 -78.95
C LYS A 155 -107.29 52.08 -78.85
N GLU A 156 -107.45 51.10 -79.74
CA GLU A 156 -108.66 50.27 -79.81
C GLU A 156 -108.56 48.96 -79.00
N GLN A 157 -107.36 48.60 -78.53
CA GLN A 157 -107.14 47.43 -77.68
C GLN A 157 -107.38 47.78 -76.19
N LEU A 158 -106.96 48.98 -75.77
CA LEU A 158 -107.03 49.47 -74.38
C LEU A 158 -108.42 49.39 -73.72
N THR A 159 -109.51 49.52 -74.48
CA THR A 159 -110.88 49.46 -73.93
C THR A 159 -111.33 48.03 -73.62
N ALA A 160 -110.88 47.03 -74.38
CA ALA A 160 -111.13 45.62 -74.08
C ALA A 160 -110.19 45.10 -72.98
N GLU A 161 -108.96 45.63 -72.93
CA GLU A 161 -107.99 45.33 -71.87
C GLU A 161 -108.51 45.75 -70.48
N ARG A 162 -109.14 46.93 -70.35
CA ARG A 162 -109.68 47.45 -69.07
C ARG A 162 -110.53 46.44 -68.29
N ASP A 163 -111.50 45.81 -68.94
CA ASP A 163 -112.47 44.95 -68.24
C ASP A 163 -111.90 43.56 -67.93
N LYS A 164 -110.94 43.12 -68.75
CA LYS A 164 -110.15 41.92 -68.45
C LYS A 164 -109.24 42.18 -67.24
N LEU A 165 -108.51 43.28 -67.25
CA LEU A 165 -107.65 43.75 -66.15
C LEU A 165 -108.41 43.92 -64.83
N LEU A 166 -109.70 44.29 -64.85
CA LEU A 166 -110.53 44.38 -63.64
C LEU A 166 -110.81 42.99 -63.01
N SER A 167 -111.07 41.97 -63.82
CA SER A 167 -111.26 40.60 -63.30
C SER A 167 -109.94 39.97 -62.85
N GLU A 168 -108.85 40.26 -63.57
CA GLU A 168 -107.48 39.92 -63.19
C GLU A 168 -107.09 40.65 -61.87
N LEU A 169 -107.54 41.89 -61.64
CA LEU A 169 -107.32 42.63 -60.38
C LEU A 169 -107.96 41.97 -59.15
N VAL A 170 -109.14 41.37 -59.29
CA VAL A 170 -109.82 40.69 -58.18
C VAL A 170 -109.11 39.38 -57.83
N THR A 171 -108.71 38.58 -58.82
CA THR A 171 -107.96 37.34 -58.57
C THR A 171 -106.52 37.63 -58.12
N LEU A 172 -105.89 38.70 -58.60
CA LEU A 172 -104.61 39.19 -58.08
C LEU A 172 -104.71 39.65 -56.62
N ARG A 173 -105.81 40.27 -56.19
CA ARG A 173 -106.01 40.65 -54.78
C ARG A 173 -106.15 39.44 -53.86
N ASP A 174 -106.99 38.47 -54.21
CA ASP A 174 -107.16 37.23 -53.43
C ASP A 174 -105.85 36.41 -53.37
N ASN A 175 -105.11 36.34 -54.49
CA ASN A 175 -103.77 35.73 -54.52
C ASN A 175 -102.73 36.54 -53.72
N PHE A 176 -102.79 37.87 -53.73
CA PHE A 176 -101.91 38.74 -52.95
C PHE A 176 -102.16 38.57 -51.45
N GLU A 177 -103.41 38.55 -51.00
CA GLU A 177 -103.76 38.36 -49.58
C GLU A 177 -103.30 36.97 -49.08
N LYS A 178 -103.50 35.91 -49.89
CA LYS A 178 -102.95 34.57 -49.62
C LYS A 178 -101.42 34.51 -49.64
N ALA A 179 -100.77 35.32 -50.47
CA ALA A 179 -99.31 35.45 -50.48
C ALA A 179 -98.79 36.21 -49.26
N THR A 180 -99.48 37.28 -48.82
CA THR A 180 -99.15 38.06 -47.62
C THR A 180 -99.27 37.21 -46.35
N ILE A 181 -100.33 36.39 -46.22
CA ILE A 181 -100.47 35.45 -45.10
C ILE A 181 -99.29 34.46 -45.07
N LYS A 182 -98.98 33.83 -46.20
CA LYS A 182 -97.84 32.89 -46.29
C LYS A 182 -96.48 33.56 -46.07
N GLN A 183 -96.31 34.81 -46.50
CA GLN A 183 -95.12 35.59 -46.21
C GLN A 183 -95.00 35.79 -44.70
N HIS A 184 -96.09 36.15 -44.01
CA HIS A 184 -96.06 36.38 -42.57
C HIS A 184 -95.82 35.10 -41.76
N GLU A 185 -96.43 33.98 -42.16
CA GLU A 185 -96.14 32.64 -41.61
C GLU A 185 -94.65 32.27 -41.79
N ALA A 186 -94.07 32.59 -42.96
CA ALA A 186 -92.66 32.35 -43.24
C ALA A 186 -91.73 33.30 -42.47
N GLU A 187 -92.12 34.56 -42.26
CA GLU A 187 -91.41 35.54 -41.43
C GLU A 187 -91.38 35.11 -39.96
N GLU A 188 -92.52 34.69 -39.40
CA GLU A 188 -92.60 34.21 -38.01
C GLU A 188 -91.81 32.90 -37.81
N ALA A 189 -91.82 32.00 -38.80
CA ALA A 189 -90.97 30.81 -38.80
C ALA A 189 -89.47 31.16 -38.89
N ASN A 190 -89.11 32.15 -39.72
CA ASN A 190 -87.72 32.59 -39.87
C ASN A 190 -87.21 33.29 -38.61
N MET A 191 -88.04 34.10 -37.91
CA MET A 191 -87.68 34.66 -36.60
C MET A 191 -87.41 33.55 -35.57
N LYS A 192 -88.27 32.53 -35.48
CA LYS A 192 -88.05 31.38 -34.57
C LYS A 192 -86.77 30.60 -34.91
N ILE A 193 -86.44 30.46 -36.20
CA ILE A 193 -85.17 29.86 -36.65
C ILE A 193 -83.98 30.76 -36.27
N GLN A 194 -84.09 32.09 -36.39
CA GLN A 194 -83.03 33.00 -35.96
C GLN A 194 -82.81 32.97 -34.44
N GLU A 195 -83.87 32.88 -33.64
CA GLU A 195 -83.76 32.69 -32.19
C GLU A 195 -83.05 31.37 -31.83
N THR A 196 -83.38 30.25 -32.50
CA THR A 196 -82.68 28.98 -32.25
C THR A 196 -81.25 28.97 -32.76
N ILE A 197 -80.93 29.68 -33.86
CA ILE A 197 -79.54 29.87 -34.32
C ILE A 197 -78.74 30.64 -33.27
N LEU A 198 -79.24 31.77 -32.76
CA LEU A 198 -78.56 32.55 -31.73
C LEU A 198 -78.32 31.75 -30.43
N GLN A 199 -79.29 30.92 -30.02
CA GLN A 199 -79.12 30.00 -28.89
C GLN A 199 -78.03 28.94 -29.15
N LEU A 200 -78.02 28.34 -30.35
CA LEU A 200 -77.01 27.35 -30.73
C LEU A 200 -75.61 27.97 -30.89
N GLU A 201 -75.50 29.19 -31.41
CA GLU A 201 -74.24 29.94 -31.47
C GLU A 201 -73.70 30.24 -30.06
N GLN A 202 -74.58 30.62 -29.13
CA GLN A 202 -74.21 30.84 -27.73
C GLN A 202 -73.75 29.54 -27.05
N ASP A 203 -74.47 28.42 -27.25
CA ASP A 203 -74.06 27.11 -26.74
C ASP A 203 -72.74 26.64 -27.35
N ILE A 204 -72.54 26.79 -28.66
CA ILE A 204 -71.26 26.48 -29.34
C ILE A 204 -70.12 27.29 -28.72
N GLN A 205 -70.32 28.60 -28.48
CA GLN A 205 -69.32 29.46 -27.86
C GLN A 205 -69.00 29.04 -26.41
N VAL A 206 -70.00 28.58 -25.63
CA VAL A 206 -69.79 28.01 -24.29
C VAL A 206 -68.99 26.71 -24.39
N ARG A 207 -69.39 25.76 -25.25
CA ARG A 207 -68.67 24.48 -25.44
C ARG A 207 -67.24 24.66 -25.94
N GLN A 208 -66.99 25.63 -26.82
CA GLN A 208 -65.66 25.97 -27.30
C GLN A 208 -64.79 26.54 -26.17
N ASN A 209 -65.37 27.38 -25.29
CA ASN A 209 -64.68 27.86 -24.09
C ASN A 209 -64.39 26.73 -23.09
N GLU A 210 -65.33 25.81 -22.84
CA GLU A 210 -65.12 24.62 -22.00
C GLU A 210 -63.98 23.74 -22.53
N CYS A 211 -64.02 23.39 -23.82
CA CYS A 211 -62.99 22.62 -24.51
C CYS A 211 -61.61 23.30 -24.44
N SER A 212 -61.55 24.64 -24.56
CA SER A 212 -60.31 25.40 -24.42
C SER A 212 -59.74 25.38 -22.98
N ARG A 213 -60.60 25.25 -21.96
CA ARG A 213 -60.19 25.11 -20.56
C ARG A 213 -59.67 23.70 -20.28
N GLU A 214 -60.37 22.68 -20.77
CA GLU A 214 -60.00 21.28 -20.57
C GLU A 214 -58.71 20.91 -21.32
N THR A 215 -58.51 21.41 -22.54
CA THR A 215 -57.24 21.26 -23.26
C THR A 215 -56.07 21.92 -22.52
N ARG A 216 -56.24 23.11 -21.97
CA ARG A 216 -55.23 23.76 -21.12
C ARG A 216 -54.93 22.97 -19.83
N GLN A 217 -55.96 22.44 -19.16
CA GLN A 217 -55.79 21.59 -17.97
C GLN A 217 -55.11 20.25 -18.30
N LYS A 218 -55.44 19.65 -19.45
CA LYS A 218 -54.74 18.48 -19.98
C LYS A 218 -53.27 18.79 -20.27
N GLU A 219 -52.96 19.93 -20.90
CA GLU A 219 -51.59 20.34 -21.16
C GLU A 219 -50.76 20.55 -19.89
N THR A 220 -51.33 21.13 -18.82
CA THR A 220 -50.62 21.27 -17.54
C THR A 220 -50.37 19.90 -16.90
N LEU A 221 -51.38 19.03 -16.86
CA LEU A 221 -51.25 17.67 -16.31
C LEU A 221 -50.28 16.80 -17.13
N GLU A 222 -50.22 16.97 -18.46
CA GLU A 222 -49.21 16.29 -19.30
C GLU A 222 -47.79 16.81 -19.06
N LYS A 223 -47.61 18.11 -18.76
CA LYS A 223 -46.31 18.68 -18.39
C LYS A 223 -45.87 18.17 -17.02
N GLU A 224 -46.77 18.15 -16.04
CA GLU A 224 -46.55 17.58 -14.70
C GLU A 224 -46.23 16.08 -14.75
N LEU A 225 -46.97 15.29 -15.54
CA LEU A 225 -46.69 13.86 -15.74
C LEU A 225 -45.35 13.60 -16.45
N LYS A 226 -44.92 14.48 -17.38
CA LYS A 226 -43.60 14.39 -18.01
C LYS A 226 -42.48 14.73 -17.01
N GLN A 227 -42.67 15.76 -16.19
CA GLN A 227 -41.71 16.11 -15.12
C GLN A 227 -41.59 14.99 -14.09
N LEU A 228 -42.70 14.50 -13.54
CA LEU A 228 -42.70 13.41 -12.55
C LEU A 228 -42.08 12.12 -13.09
N ARG A 229 -42.21 11.82 -14.40
CA ARG A 229 -41.50 10.71 -15.03
C ARG A 229 -39.99 10.94 -15.09
N ALA A 230 -39.55 12.13 -15.51
CA ALA A 230 -38.14 12.48 -15.51
C ALA A 230 -37.52 12.45 -14.10
N ASP A 231 -38.25 12.94 -13.10
CA ASP A 231 -37.83 12.92 -11.69
C ASP A 231 -37.69 11.47 -11.17
N VAL A 232 -38.65 10.59 -11.51
CA VAL A 232 -38.59 9.15 -11.17
C VAL A 232 -37.46 8.43 -11.91
N GLU A 233 -37.22 8.74 -13.19
CA GLU A 233 -36.10 8.18 -13.95
C GLU A 233 -34.74 8.64 -13.38
N ALA A 234 -34.62 9.91 -12.99
CA ALA A 234 -33.45 10.45 -12.29
C ALA A 234 -33.21 9.73 -10.94
N GLN A 235 -34.24 9.61 -10.09
CA GLN A 235 -34.15 8.88 -8.83
C GLN A 235 -33.81 7.39 -9.03
N GLN A 236 -34.30 6.75 -10.09
CA GLN A 236 -33.89 5.38 -10.44
C GLN A 236 -32.42 5.28 -10.88
N LEU A 237 -31.88 6.30 -11.55
CA LEU A 237 -30.46 6.36 -11.92
C LEU A 237 -29.58 6.60 -10.69
N GLU A 238 -29.96 7.51 -9.80
CA GLU A 238 -29.28 7.71 -8.50
C GLU A 238 -29.32 6.44 -7.64
N MET A 239 -30.48 5.78 -7.54
CA MET A 239 -30.62 4.52 -6.81
C MET A 239 -29.72 3.41 -7.41
N LYS A 240 -29.63 3.31 -8.74
CA LYS A 240 -28.70 2.37 -9.40
C LYS A 240 -27.23 2.72 -9.12
N ALA A 241 -26.86 4.00 -9.13
CA ALA A 241 -25.51 4.45 -8.80
C ALA A 241 -25.14 4.13 -7.34
N ILE A 242 -26.04 4.40 -6.39
CA ILE A 242 -25.85 4.09 -4.96
C ILE A 242 -25.76 2.58 -4.72
N ILE A 243 -26.56 1.77 -5.42
CA ILE A 243 -26.47 0.29 -5.36
C ILE A 243 -25.11 -0.19 -5.89
N ALA A 244 -24.67 0.32 -7.04
CA ALA A 244 -23.36 -0.03 -7.61
C ALA A 244 -22.20 0.38 -6.70
N GLN A 245 -22.26 1.58 -6.10
CA GLN A 245 -21.26 2.06 -5.13
C GLN A 245 -21.27 1.21 -3.84
N SER A 246 -22.45 0.77 -3.37
CA SER A 246 -22.58 -0.14 -2.23
C SER A 246 -22.03 -1.54 -2.54
N GLN A 247 -22.18 -2.04 -3.77
CA GLN A 247 -21.59 -3.30 -4.20
C GLN A 247 -20.06 -3.19 -4.30
N HIS A 248 -19.54 -2.13 -4.91
CA HIS A 248 -18.09 -1.87 -4.98
C HIS A 248 -17.47 -1.80 -3.57
N GLY A 249 -18.10 -1.07 -2.64
CA GLY A 249 -17.65 -0.99 -1.24
C GLY A 249 -17.68 -2.34 -0.51
N LYS A 250 -18.67 -3.20 -0.78
CA LYS A 250 -18.72 -4.57 -0.23
C LYS A 250 -17.63 -5.48 -0.80
N ASP A 251 -17.31 -5.33 -2.08
CA ASP A 251 -16.26 -6.15 -2.70
C ASP A 251 -14.85 -5.67 -2.32
N ASP A 252 -14.65 -4.37 -2.08
CA ASP A 252 -13.42 -3.85 -1.47
C ASP A 252 -13.29 -4.24 0.00
N GLN A 253 -14.39 -4.27 0.76
CA GLN A 253 -14.41 -4.83 2.12
C GLN A 253 -13.93 -6.29 2.11
N LYS A 254 -14.45 -7.15 1.21
CA LYS A 254 -14.01 -8.54 1.09
C LYS A 254 -12.51 -8.66 0.75
N LYS A 255 -12.00 -7.81 -0.15
CA LYS A 255 -10.55 -7.78 -0.49
C LYS A 255 -9.71 -7.43 0.74
N MET A 256 -10.13 -6.43 1.52
CA MET A 256 -9.46 -6.04 2.76
C MET A 256 -9.53 -7.13 3.83
N GLU A 257 -10.68 -7.83 3.97
CA GLU A 257 -10.84 -8.97 4.86
C GLU A 257 -9.94 -10.16 4.46
N GLN A 258 -9.82 -10.45 3.16
CA GLN A 258 -8.90 -11.47 2.64
C GLN A 258 -7.44 -11.09 2.90
N GLN A 259 -7.02 -9.86 2.59
CA GLN A 259 -5.66 -9.38 2.87
C GLN A 259 -5.34 -9.42 4.37
N LEU A 260 -6.29 -9.07 5.24
CA LEU A 260 -6.12 -9.12 6.69
C LEU A 260 -6.03 -10.58 7.21
N TYR A 261 -6.73 -11.52 6.57
CA TYR A 261 -6.61 -12.96 6.85
C TYR A 261 -5.25 -13.53 6.39
N GLU A 262 -4.78 -13.17 5.19
CA GLU A 262 -3.46 -13.55 4.69
C GLU A 262 -2.33 -12.98 5.56
N GLN A 263 -2.43 -11.72 5.99
CA GLN A 263 -1.47 -11.09 6.91
C GLN A 263 -1.48 -11.71 8.31
N LYS A 264 -2.61 -12.25 8.79
CA LYS A 264 -2.66 -13.06 10.02
C LYS A 264 -1.91 -14.38 9.85
N ILE A 265 -2.14 -15.10 8.75
CA ILE A 265 -1.42 -16.36 8.44
C ILE A 265 0.09 -16.09 8.30
N LEU A 266 0.49 -14.97 7.67
CA LEU A 266 1.90 -14.59 7.54
C LEU A 266 2.52 -14.28 8.90
N ASN A 267 1.86 -13.49 9.75
CA ASN A 267 2.33 -13.23 11.12
C ASN A 267 2.44 -14.52 11.96
N GLU A 268 1.49 -15.46 11.84
CA GLU A 268 1.59 -16.75 12.53
C GLU A 268 2.81 -17.57 12.08
N ARG A 269 3.14 -17.56 10.78
CA ARG A 269 4.36 -18.23 10.27
C ARG A 269 5.61 -17.55 10.81
N VAL A 270 5.71 -16.23 10.68
CA VAL A 270 6.86 -15.44 11.18
C VAL A 270 7.03 -15.62 12.69
N SER A 271 5.94 -15.67 13.47
CA SER A 271 6.01 -15.95 14.91
C SER A 271 6.54 -17.35 15.20
N LYS A 272 6.08 -18.37 14.48
CA LYS A 272 6.55 -19.78 14.63
C LYS A 272 8.00 -19.94 14.18
N GLU A 273 8.43 -19.24 13.13
CA GLU A 273 9.83 -19.19 12.68
C GLU A 273 10.71 -18.47 13.72
N LEU A 274 10.23 -17.38 14.32
CA LEU A 274 10.93 -16.65 15.36
C LEU A 274 11.05 -17.48 16.66
N GLU A 275 10.02 -18.22 17.06
CA GLU A 275 10.09 -19.22 18.14
C GLU A 275 11.11 -20.32 17.84
N GLN A 276 11.13 -20.87 16.62
CA GLN A 276 12.11 -21.88 16.21
C GLN A 276 13.55 -21.33 16.23
N LEU A 277 13.75 -20.08 15.79
CA LEU A 277 15.04 -19.39 15.88
C LEU A 277 15.43 -19.12 17.34
N GLN A 278 14.49 -18.75 18.21
CA GLN A 278 14.70 -18.58 19.65
C GLN A 278 15.16 -19.90 20.30
N VAL A 279 14.50 -21.01 19.99
CA VAL A 279 14.87 -22.37 20.48
C VAL A 279 16.21 -22.83 19.89
N ARG A 280 16.51 -22.51 18.63
CA ARG A 280 17.82 -22.81 18.03
C ARG A 280 18.94 -21.98 18.67
N LYS A 281 18.69 -20.70 18.97
CA LYS A 281 19.61 -19.81 19.68
C LYS A 281 19.91 -20.35 21.09
N THR A 282 18.90 -20.73 21.87
CA THR A 282 19.14 -21.25 23.24
C THR A 282 19.87 -22.59 23.26
N LYS A 283 19.65 -23.46 22.26
CA LYS A 283 20.46 -24.68 22.08
C LYS A 283 21.93 -24.36 21.76
N LEU A 284 22.18 -23.49 20.77
CA LEU A 284 23.54 -23.08 20.41
C LEU A 284 24.25 -22.36 21.57
N GLN A 285 23.52 -21.60 22.39
CA GLN A 285 24.02 -21.00 23.62
C GLN A 285 24.49 -22.10 24.59
N GLN A 286 23.64 -23.09 24.89
CA GLN A 286 23.97 -24.22 25.77
C GLN A 286 25.13 -25.08 25.26
N GLU A 287 25.20 -25.33 23.95
CA GLU A 287 26.32 -26.05 23.33
C GLU A 287 27.63 -25.26 23.45
N ASN A 288 27.58 -23.93 23.30
CA ASN A 288 28.75 -23.06 23.46
C ASN A 288 29.20 -22.95 24.93
N ASP A 289 28.27 -22.87 25.86
CA ASP A 289 28.55 -22.88 27.31
C ASP A 289 29.18 -24.23 27.73
N GLN A 290 28.66 -25.36 27.21
CA GLN A 290 29.25 -26.69 27.42
C GLN A 290 30.65 -26.82 26.81
N ASN A 291 30.87 -26.29 25.60
CA ASN A 291 32.20 -26.28 24.97
C ASN A 291 33.19 -25.40 25.73
N THR A 292 32.73 -24.32 26.36
CA THR A 292 33.54 -23.43 27.20
C THR A 292 33.99 -24.17 28.47
N LEU A 293 33.07 -24.83 29.18
CA LEU A 293 33.40 -25.71 30.31
C LEU A 293 34.38 -26.83 29.93
N ARG A 294 34.26 -27.38 28.71
CA ARG A 294 35.18 -28.41 28.19
C ARG A 294 36.58 -27.86 27.92
N LEU A 295 36.69 -26.62 27.43
CA LEU A 295 37.97 -25.92 27.24
C LEU A 295 38.62 -25.57 28.59
N GLU A 296 37.84 -25.19 29.60
CA GLU A 296 38.32 -24.97 30.97
C GLU A 296 38.85 -26.28 31.61
N GLN A 297 38.13 -27.39 31.44
CA GLN A 297 38.60 -28.72 31.87
C GLN A 297 39.90 -29.12 31.16
N LEU A 298 39.95 -29.03 29.83
CA LEU A 298 41.15 -29.37 29.05
C LEU A 298 42.34 -28.46 29.36
N THR A 299 42.13 -27.17 29.66
CA THR A 299 43.23 -26.28 30.08
C THR A 299 43.68 -26.56 31.50
N TYR A 300 42.79 -26.98 32.41
CA TYR A 300 43.19 -27.47 33.73
C TYR A 300 44.04 -28.76 33.62
N GLU A 301 43.59 -29.76 32.87
CA GLU A 301 44.33 -31.01 32.63
C GLU A 301 45.71 -30.76 31.99
N ASN A 302 45.79 -29.88 30.99
CA ASN A 302 47.03 -29.55 30.30
C ASN A 302 48.00 -28.77 31.21
N ASN A 303 47.50 -27.89 32.09
CA ASN A 303 48.30 -27.24 33.12
C ASN A 303 48.81 -28.24 34.17
N GLN A 304 48.00 -29.24 34.55
CA GLN A 304 48.43 -30.31 35.46
C GLN A 304 49.55 -31.15 34.82
N GLN A 305 49.36 -31.62 33.57
CA GLN A 305 50.40 -32.36 32.84
C GLN A 305 51.68 -31.54 32.62
N ALA A 306 51.57 -30.23 32.40
CA ALA A 306 52.74 -29.35 32.30
C ALA A 306 53.51 -29.26 33.63
N SER A 307 52.82 -29.31 34.78
CA SER A 307 53.43 -29.36 36.11
C SER A 307 54.11 -30.71 36.37
N GLU A 308 53.44 -31.83 36.04
CA GLU A 308 53.99 -33.18 36.16
C GLU A 308 55.24 -33.36 35.27
N LEU A 309 55.20 -32.89 34.02
CA LEU A 309 56.35 -32.85 33.12
C LEU A 309 57.48 -31.94 33.63
N LYS A 310 57.19 -30.91 34.43
CA LYS A 310 58.22 -30.08 35.07
C LYS A 310 58.92 -30.85 36.19
N MET A 311 58.16 -31.50 37.08
CA MET A 311 58.71 -32.36 38.13
C MET A 311 59.60 -33.46 37.54
N LEU A 312 59.11 -34.17 36.50
CA LEU A 312 59.86 -35.24 35.84
C LEU A 312 61.15 -34.74 35.15
N ARG A 313 61.17 -33.50 34.64
CA ARG A 313 62.38 -32.87 34.10
C ARG A 313 63.39 -32.51 35.20
N GLU A 314 62.92 -32.10 36.37
CA GLU A 314 63.76 -31.81 37.53
C GLU A 314 64.38 -33.10 38.10
N GLU A 315 63.62 -34.19 38.19
CA GLU A 315 64.13 -35.53 38.51
C GLU A 315 65.18 -36.03 37.50
N VAL A 316 64.89 -35.95 36.20
CA VAL A 316 65.86 -36.31 35.14
C VAL A 316 67.12 -35.44 35.20
N SER A 317 67.02 -34.18 35.65
CA SER A 317 68.17 -33.31 35.90
C SER A 317 69.01 -33.80 37.08
N GLN A 318 68.38 -34.19 38.19
CA GLN A 318 69.06 -34.77 39.35
C GLN A 318 69.77 -36.09 38.97
N MET A 319 69.08 -37.02 38.32
CA MET A 319 69.64 -38.29 37.84
C MET A 319 70.84 -38.10 36.90
N LYS A 320 70.82 -37.07 36.03
CA LYS A 320 71.98 -36.70 35.21
C LYS A 320 73.15 -36.19 36.04
N GLN A 321 72.91 -35.36 37.06
CA GLN A 321 73.96 -34.90 37.98
C GLN A 321 74.57 -36.07 38.76
N GLU A 322 73.77 -37.02 39.22
CA GLU A 322 74.28 -38.23 39.89
C GLU A 322 75.08 -39.14 38.95
N THR A 323 74.61 -39.32 37.71
CA THR A 323 75.37 -40.03 36.66
C THR A 323 76.76 -39.38 36.46
N VAL A 324 76.85 -38.05 36.44
CA VAL A 324 78.13 -37.31 36.33
C VAL A 324 79.01 -37.41 37.58
N LYS A 325 78.44 -37.61 38.79
CA LYS A 325 79.22 -37.95 39.99
C LYS A 325 79.78 -39.37 39.87
N LEU A 326 78.95 -40.33 39.46
CA LEU A 326 79.32 -41.75 39.33
C LEU A 326 80.38 -41.99 38.24
N THR A 327 80.32 -41.32 37.09
CA THR A 327 81.38 -41.44 36.06
C THR A 327 82.71 -40.90 36.55
N LYS A 328 82.74 -39.76 37.25
CA LYS A 328 83.96 -39.22 37.87
C LYS A 328 84.57 -40.18 38.91
N ILE A 329 83.73 -40.85 39.71
CA ILE A 329 84.18 -41.88 40.65
C ILE A 329 84.77 -43.08 39.87
N ARG A 330 84.11 -43.54 38.80
CA ARG A 330 84.59 -44.64 37.95
C ARG A 330 85.93 -44.33 37.27
N GLU A 331 86.11 -43.10 36.80
CA GLU A 331 87.37 -42.64 36.20
C GLU A 331 88.50 -42.57 37.24
N ALA A 332 88.20 -42.13 38.46
CA ALA A 332 89.17 -42.09 39.56
C ALA A 332 89.60 -43.50 40.01
N THR A 333 88.69 -44.46 40.11
CA THR A 333 89.04 -45.86 40.42
C THR A 333 89.76 -46.54 39.25
N GLN A 334 89.36 -46.28 38.01
CA GLN A 334 90.04 -46.83 36.82
C GLN A 334 91.46 -46.26 36.63
N LYS A 335 91.74 -45.03 37.08
CA LYS A 335 93.12 -44.48 37.18
C LYS A 335 93.94 -45.18 38.27
N LYS A 336 93.36 -45.46 39.45
CA LYS A 336 94.03 -46.23 40.51
C LYS A 336 94.34 -47.67 40.09
N LEU A 337 93.45 -48.30 39.31
CA LEU A 337 93.67 -49.65 38.79
C LEU A 337 94.91 -49.72 37.90
N ARG A 338 95.05 -48.78 36.94
CA ARG A 338 96.23 -48.72 36.06
C ARG A 338 97.54 -48.48 36.81
N LEU A 339 97.51 -47.76 37.93
CA LEU A 339 98.71 -47.55 38.76
C LEU A 339 99.15 -48.87 39.42
N MET A 340 98.20 -49.66 39.93
CA MET A 340 98.46 -51.02 40.45
C MET A 340 98.92 -51.99 39.36
N GLU A 341 98.39 -51.88 38.13
CA GLU A 341 98.82 -52.70 36.99
C GLU A 341 100.29 -52.43 36.60
N VAL A 342 100.75 -51.16 36.66
CA VAL A 342 102.17 -50.81 36.45
C VAL A 342 103.05 -51.35 37.58
N GLN A 343 102.66 -51.15 38.84
CA GLN A 343 103.40 -51.67 40.00
C GLN A 343 103.51 -53.21 40.00
N LYS A 344 102.50 -53.91 39.47
CA LYS A 344 102.57 -55.37 39.25
C LYS A 344 103.68 -55.74 38.26
N LEU A 345 103.80 -55.02 37.14
CA LEU A 345 104.80 -55.30 36.11
C LEU A 345 106.22 -55.09 36.62
N GLU A 346 106.46 -54.02 37.40
CA GLU A 346 107.75 -53.75 38.05
C GLU A 346 108.19 -54.92 38.98
N VAL A 347 107.24 -55.52 39.71
CA VAL A 347 107.50 -56.70 40.57
C VAL A 347 107.73 -57.97 39.75
N GLU A 348 107.09 -58.13 38.59
CA GLU A 348 107.31 -59.27 37.70
C GLU A 348 108.67 -59.20 36.98
N GLU A 349 109.18 -58.00 36.69
CA GLU A 349 110.55 -57.79 36.17
C GLU A 349 111.63 -58.06 37.25
N GLN A 350 111.37 -57.68 38.51
CA GLN A 350 112.22 -58.05 39.65
C GLN A 350 112.26 -59.57 39.91
N ARG A 351 111.14 -60.28 39.69
CA ARG A 351 111.09 -61.75 39.77
C ARG A 351 111.99 -62.40 38.72
N ASP A 352 111.94 -61.94 37.46
CA ASP A 352 112.63 -62.61 36.36
C ASP A 352 114.12 -62.25 36.29
N THR A 353 114.53 -61.08 36.79
CA THR A 353 115.95 -60.77 37.03
C THR A 353 116.56 -61.67 38.12
N LEU A 354 115.85 -61.95 39.22
CA LEU A 354 116.28 -62.90 40.25
C LEU A 354 116.38 -64.34 39.73
N LYS A 355 115.45 -64.79 38.87
CA LYS A 355 115.56 -66.10 38.21
C LYS A 355 116.85 -66.26 37.40
N ASN A 356 117.24 -65.22 36.65
CA ASN A 356 118.44 -65.27 35.82
C ASN A 356 119.74 -65.33 36.65
N GLN A 357 119.72 -64.90 37.92
CA GLN A 357 120.86 -65.05 38.83
C GLN A 357 121.01 -66.48 39.37
N ILE A 358 119.90 -67.18 39.61
CA ILE A 358 119.89 -68.59 40.08
C ILE A 358 120.55 -69.51 39.04
N GLY A 359 120.15 -69.40 37.76
CA GLY A 359 120.70 -70.21 36.67
C GLY A 359 122.17 -69.96 36.31
N GLY A 360 122.82 -68.98 36.97
CA GLY A 360 124.28 -68.82 36.93
C GLY A 360 124.99 -69.74 37.92
N LEU A 361 124.51 -69.78 39.17
CA LEU A 361 125.12 -70.55 40.26
C LEU A 361 125.00 -72.07 40.05
N GLU A 362 123.92 -72.54 39.42
CA GLU A 362 123.71 -73.96 39.11
C GLU A 362 124.83 -74.55 38.23
N LYS A 363 125.48 -73.74 37.39
CA LYS A 363 126.55 -74.18 36.47
C LYS A 363 127.95 -74.26 37.11
N GLU A 364 128.17 -73.58 38.24
CA GLU A 364 129.43 -73.70 38.97
C GLU A 364 129.50 -75.02 39.75
N MET A 365 128.34 -75.56 40.13
CA MET A 365 128.23 -76.82 40.89
C MET A 365 128.58 -78.06 40.03
N GLU A 366 128.18 -78.10 38.76
CA GLU A 366 128.39 -79.24 37.84
C GLU A 366 129.87 -79.52 37.51
N MET A 367 130.76 -78.53 37.74
CA MET A 367 132.20 -78.72 37.55
C MET A 367 132.91 -79.36 38.75
N ALA A 368 132.30 -79.38 39.94
CA ALA A 368 132.92 -79.91 41.16
C ALA A 368 132.91 -81.45 41.22
N GLU A 369 131.83 -82.09 40.74
CA GLU A 369 131.61 -83.55 40.91
C GLU A 369 132.60 -84.42 40.13
N LYS A 370 133.18 -83.90 39.04
CA LYS A 370 134.09 -84.65 38.14
C LYS A 370 135.46 -84.97 38.76
N GLN A 371 135.80 -84.41 39.92
CA GLN A 371 137.06 -84.70 40.62
C GLN A 371 136.98 -85.92 41.56
N THR A 372 135.79 -86.25 42.08
CA THR A 372 135.61 -87.25 43.15
C THR A 372 135.64 -88.72 42.72
N GLU A 373 135.54 -89.02 41.42
CA GLU A 373 135.44 -90.40 40.92
C GLU A 373 136.82 -91.13 40.84
N SER A 374 137.92 -90.39 40.95
CA SER A 374 139.29 -90.90 40.74
C SER A 374 139.73 -91.96 41.76
N ASP A 375 139.32 -91.82 43.03
CA ASP A 375 139.96 -92.51 44.15
C ASP A 375 139.51 -93.96 44.41
N LYS A 376 138.45 -94.45 43.75
CA LYS A 376 137.93 -95.82 43.99
C LYS A 376 138.84 -96.94 43.49
N LYS A 377 139.87 -96.66 42.67
CA LYS A 377 140.79 -97.66 42.07
C LYS A 377 141.85 -98.24 43.04
N LYS A 378 141.50 -98.49 44.31
CA LYS A 378 142.46 -98.91 45.37
C LYS A 378 142.04 -100.17 46.15
N ILE A 379 141.03 -100.91 45.70
CA ILE A 379 140.38 -101.99 46.49
C ILE A 379 140.67 -103.42 46.00
N ASP A 380 141.09 -103.64 44.75
CA ASP A 380 140.99 -104.96 44.09
C ASP A 380 142.25 -105.88 44.08
N GLU A 381 143.40 -105.50 44.67
CA GLU A 381 144.70 -106.00 44.14
C GLU A 381 145.61 -106.92 44.99
N LEU A 382 145.41 -107.14 46.30
CA LEU A 382 146.40 -107.88 47.13
C LEU A 382 145.84 -109.01 48.02
N ILE A 383 146.59 -110.13 48.04
CA ILE A 383 146.42 -111.35 48.88
C ILE A 383 145.20 -112.21 48.45
N ARG A 384 145.29 -113.32 47.69
CA ARG A 384 146.41 -114.22 47.26
C ARG A 384 147.26 -114.82 48.39
N GLU A 385 147.85 -116.00 48.12
CA GLU A 385 148.71 -116.77 49.03
C GLU A 385 147.99 -117.46 50.23
N LYS A 386 148.41 -118.64 50.73
CA LYS A 386 149.34 -119.67 50.22
C LYS A 386 149.37 -120.96 51.08
N ASP A 387 149.67 -122.08 50.43
CA ASP A 387 150.22 -123.36 50.94
C ASP A 387 150.17 -123.69 52.45
N MET A 388 149.07 -124.29 52.90
CA MET A 388 149.04 -125.23 54.03
C MET A 388 148.03 -126.35 53.72
N LEU A 389 148.35 -127.62 53.44
CA LEU A 389 149.61 -128.37 53.20
C LEU A 389 149.27 -129.42 52.09
N SER A 390 149.96 -129.51 50.95
CA SER A 390 151.25 -130.20 50.70
C SER A 390 151.21 -131.74 50.55
N LYS A 391 152.22 -132.29 49.84
CA LYS A 391 152.89 -133.62 49.99
C LYS A 391 152.10 -134.78 50.63
N ASN A 392 151.94 -135.97 50.04
CA ASN A 392 152.92 -136.91 49.43
C ASN A 392 152.09 -138.08 48.79
N MET A 393 152.47 -138.97 47.87
CA MET A 393 153.65 -139.37 47.05
C MET A 393 153.18 -140.68 46.31
N ILE A 394 154.07 -141.45 45.66
CA ILE A 394 153.87 -142.87 45.23
C ILE A 394 152.89 -143.09 44.04
N LYS A 395 153.42 -143.13 42.80
CA LYS A 395 152.64 -143.52 41.59
C LYS A 395 153.41 -144.24 40.46
N ALA A 396 154.64 -144.69 40.70
CA ALA A 396 155.62 -144.94 39.61
C ALA A 396 155.88 -146.41 39.18
N ALA A 397 155.21 -147.43 39.77
CA ALA A 397 155.66 -148.82 39.65
C ALA A 397 155.20 -149.60 38.38
N ASN A 398 154.14 -149.17 37.71
CA ASN A 398 153.32 -150.04 36.84
C ASN A 398 153.85 -150.21 35.39
N ALA A 399 155.15 -150.42 35.21
CA ALA A 399 155.79 -150.37 33.89
C ALA A 399 155.79 -151.69 33.08
N THR A 400 155.97 -152.83 33.74
CA THR A 400 156.39 -154.10 33.10
C THR A 400 155.28 -155.04 32.63
N GLU A 401 154.02 -154.78 32.98
CA GLU A 401 152.85 -155.60 32.59
C GLU A 401 152.54 -155.60 31.07
N LYS A 402 153.19 -154.71 30.31
CA LYS A 402 152.72 -154.26 29.00
C LYS A 402 152.86 -155.27 27.86
N GLN A 403 153.89 -156.11 27.85
CA GLN A 403 154.23 -156.89 26.66
C GLN A 403 153.25 -158.03 26.35
N LEU A 404 152.61 -158.61 27.37
CA LEU A 404 151.63 -159.70 27.21
C LEU A 404 150.30 -159.22 26.62
N ASN A 405 149.99 -157.92 26.76
CA ASN A 405 148.73 -157.34 26.31
C ASN A 405 148.70 -157.05 24.80
N LEU A 406 149.86 -156.95 24.15
CA LEU A 406 149.96 -156.50 22.75
C LEU A 406 149.32 -157.48 21.75
N VAL A 407 149.45 -158.80 21.97
CA VAL A 407 148.87 -159.82 21.08
C VAL A 407 147.34 -159.83 21.13
N LYS A 408 146.76 -159.69 22.34
CA LYS A 408 145.30 -159.65 22.55
C LYS A 408 144.64 -158.41 21.91
N LEU A 409 145.38 -157.30 21.83
CA LEU A 409 144.88 -156.04 21.27
C LEU A 409 144.58 -156.16 19.75
N HIS A 410 145.38 -156.94 19.01
CA HIS A 410 145.23 -157.06 17.56
C HIS A 410 144.00 -157.88 17.13
N GLU A 411 143.58 -158.89 17.90
CA GLU A 411 142.32 -159.61 17.64
C GLU A 411 141.08 -158.75 17.91
N GLN A 412 141.17 -157.79 18.83
CA GLN A 412 140.09 -156.83 19.10
C GLN A 412 139.98 -155.75 18.00
N THR A 413 141.11 -155.28 17.45
CA THR A 413 141.10 -154.21 16.42
C THR A 413 140.47 -154.64 15.10
N LYS A 414 140.54 -155.93 14.74
CA LYS A 414 139.84 -156.42 13.54
C LYS A 414 138.32 -156.30 13.67
N LYS A 415 137.76 -156.74 14.81
CA LYS A 415 136.30 -156.77 15.04
C LYS A 415 135.65 -155.39 15.08
N THR A 416 136.40 -154.34 15.43
CA THR A 416 135.90 -152.96 15.43
C THR A 416 135.80 -152.40 14.01
N LEU A 417 136.78 -152.66 13.14
CA LEU A 417 136.78 -152.18 11.76
C LEU A 417 135.64 -152.78 10.91
N ASP A 418 135.34 -154.08 11.08
CA ASP A 418 134.20 -154.73 10.41
C ASP A 418 132.85 -154.08 10.78
N GLN A 419 132.72 -153.55 12.01
CA GLN A 419 131.52 -152.88 12.51
C GLN A 419 131.38 -151.44 11.96
N GLU A 420 132.49 -150.71 11.80
CA GLU A 420 132.50 -149.34 11.27
C GLU A 420 132.04 -149.29 9.80
N ILE A 421 132.45 -150.27 8.98
CA ILE A 421 132.07 -150.37 7.56
C ILE A 421 130.55 -150.54 7.40
N LEU A 422 129.88 -151.22 8.33
CA LEU A 422 128.41 -151.31 8.37
C LEU A 422 127.77 -149.95 8.66
N ASN A 423 128.24 -149.24 9.69
CA ASN A 423 127.68 -147.96 10.12
C ASN A 423 127.72 -146.89 9.00
N TYR A 424 128.82 -146.81 8.24
CA TYR A 424 128.94 -145.87 7.13
C TYR A 424 127.98 -146.17 5.98
N ARG A 425 127.57 -147.43 5.80
CA ARG A 425 126.65 -147.86 4.74
C ARG A 425 125.22 -147.37 4.99
N ASP A 426 124.77 -147.46 6.24
CA ASP A 426 123.47 -146.97 6.68
C ASP A 426 123.38 -145.44 6.59
N GLU A 427 124.43 -144.72 7.00
CA GLU A 427 124.44 -143.25 6.99
C GLU A 427 124.35 -142.68 5.56
N ALA A 428 125.05 -143.29 4.60
CA ALA A 428 124.94 -142.94 3.18
C ALA A 428 123.51 -143.15 2.63
N GLN A 429 122.75 -144.10 3.18
CA GLN A 429 121.35 -144.32 2.79
C GLN A 429 120.39 -143.30 3.44
N LYS A 430 120.70 -142.76 4.62
CA LYS A 430 119.94 -141.67 5.25
C LYS A 430 120.06 -140.38 4.44
N GLN A 431 121.28 -139.97 4.07
CA GLN A 431 121.51 -138.69 3.37
C GLN A 431 120.77 -138.61 2.03
N ARG A 432 120.68 -139.71 1.27
CA ARG A 432 119.92 -139.76 0.01
C ARG A 432 118.41 -139.49 0.21
N LYS A 433 117.82 -139.88 1.34
CA LYS A 433 116.40 -139.58 1.64
C LYS A 433 116.19 -138.09 1.92
N ILE A 434 117.13 -137.46 2.65
CA ILE A 434 117.06 -136.04 3.02
C ILE A 434 117.10 -135.15 1.76
N ILE A 435 118.01 -135.43 0.82
CA ILE A 435 118.16 -134.65 -0.42
C ILE A 435 116.86 -134.63 -1.23
N PHE A 436 116.28 -135.81 -1.51
CA PHE A 436 115.02 -135.93 -2.26
C PHE A 436 113.84 -135.19 -1.61
N GLN A 437 113.86 -135.08 -0.28
CA GLN A 437 112.81 -134.41 0.48
C GLN A 437 112.91 -132.87 0.36
N LEU A 438 114.13 -132.32 0.39
CA LEU A 438 114.41 -130.90 0.18
C LEU A 438 114.11 -130.44 -1.25
N GLU A 439 114.40 -131.28 -2.26
CA GLU A 439 114.05 -130.98 -3.66
C GLU A 439 112.54 -130.82 -3.85
N LYS A 440 111.74 -131.67 -3.21
CA LYS A 440 110.27 -131.59 -3.23
C LYS A 440 109.73 -130.35 -2.51
N GLU A 441 110.41 -129.87 -1.48
CA GLU A 441 110.04 -128.63 -0.77
C GLU A 441 110.35 -127.39 -1.61
N ARG A 442 111.50 -127.34 -2.30
CA ARG A 442 111.85 -126.27 -3.25
C ARG A 442 110.76 -126.07 -4.31
N ASP A 443 110.36 -127.15 -4.98
CA ASP A 443 109.42 -127.06 -6.11
C ASP A 443 108.01 -126.68 -5.65
N ARG A 444 107.65 -127.01 -4.41
CA ARG A 444 106.41 -126.52 -3.79
C ARG A 444 106.43 -124.99 -3.63
N TYR A 445 107.48 -124.42 -3.04
CA TYR A 445 107.54 -122.97 -2.78
C TYR A 445 107.60 -122.14 -4.07
N ILE A 446 108.21 -122.65 -5.15
CA ILE A 446 108.20 -122.01 -6.47
C ILE A 446 106.76 -121.84 -7.00
N ASN A 447 105.94 -122.88 -6.88
CA ASN A 447 104.53 -122.84 -7.31
C ASN A 447 103.70 -121.89 -6.43
N GLU A 448 103.85 -121.96 -5.10
CA GLU A 448 103.13 -121.07 -4.16
C GLU A 448 103.46 -119.58 -4.40
N ALA A 449 104.70 -119.24 -4.77
CA ALA A 449 105.09 -117.87 -5.14
C ALA A 449 104.49 -117.41 -6.49
N SER A 450 104.36 -118.31 -7.47
CA SER A 450 103.72 -118.01 -8.76
C SER A 450 102.23 -117.68 -8.58
N ASP A 451 101.49 -118.52 -7.85
CA ASP A 451 100.06 -118.34 -7.56
C ASP A 451 99.77 -117.02 -6.84
N LEU A 452 100.63 -116.63 -5.90
CA LEU A 452 100.51 -115.35 -5.18
C LEU A 452 100.75 -114.16 -6.12
N THR A 453 101.74 -114.25 -7.01
CA THR A 453 102.06 -113.19 -7.98
C THR A 453 100.88 -112.94 -8.94
N GLN A 454 100.25 -114.01 -9.43
CA GLN A 454 99.09 -113.89 -10.33
C GLN A 454 97.87 -113.24 -9.64
N LYS A 455 97.64 -113.55 -8.35
CA LYS A 455 96.56 -112.93 -7.55
C LYS A 455 96.75 -111.43 -7.34
N VAL A 456 98.00 -110.98 -7.12
CA VAL A 456 98.30 -109.54 -6.99
C VAL A 456 97.96 -108.79 -8.27
N LEU A 457 98.33 -109.33 -9.44
CA LEU A 457 98.04 -108.70 -10.73
C LEU A 457 96.52 -108.60 -10.99
N SER A 458 95.74 -109.63 -10.67
CA SER A 458 94.27 -109.58 -10.79
C SER A 458 93.67 -108.45 -9.95
N ASN A 459 94.06 -108.36 -8.67
CA ASN A 459 93.53 -107.36 -7.74
C ASN A 459 93.90 -105.91 -8.16
N MET A 460 95.03 -105.71 -8.85
CA MET A 460 95.41 -104.39 -9.40
C MET A 460 94.56 -103.99 -10.60
N GLU A 461 94.04 -104.95 -11.38
CA GLU A 461 93.12 -104.66 -12.48
C GLU A 461 91.72 -104.29 -11.96
N ASP A 462 91.21 -105.03 -10.97
CA ASP A 462 89.94 -104.73 -10.29
C ASP A 462 89.95 -103.33 -9.65
N LEU A 463 91.07 -102.91 -9.04
CA LEU A 463 91.22 -101.57 -8.46
C LEU A 463 91.05 -100.46 -9.50
N LYS A 464 91.66 -100.57 -10.68
CA LYS A 464 91.51 -99.58 -11.77
C LYS A 464 90.05 -99.42 -12.20
N VAL A 465 89.33 -100.54 -12.31
CA VAL A 465 87.90 -100.54 -12.67
C VAL A 465 87.09 -99.76 -11.63
N ARG A 466 87.33 -99.98 -10.33
CA ARG A 466 86.67 -99.24 -9.24
C ARG A 466 87.02 -97.75 -9.23
N GLU A 467 88.27 -97.38 -9.55
CA GLU A 467 88.66 -95.96 -9.67
C GLU A 467 87.93 -95.26 -10.82
N MET A 468 87.73 -95.93 -11.96
CA MET A 468 86.94 -95.41 -13.08
C MET A 468 85.45 -95.24 -12.73
N GLU A 469 84.84 -96.23 -12.06
CA GLU A 469 83.46 -96.11 -11.55
C GLU A 469 83.30 -94.90 -10.62
N ILE A 470 84.23 -94.71 -9.66
CA ILE A 470 84.22 -93.59 -8.71
C ILE A 470 84.31 -92.24 -9.46
N PHE A 471 85.11 -92.16 -10.52
CA PHE A 471 85.20 -90.95 -11.35
C PHE A 471 83.87 -90.65 -12.08
N GLU A 472 83.22 -91.66 -12.66
CA GLU A 472 81.90 -91.49 -13.28
C GLU A 472 80.84 -91.03 -12.28
N TYR A 473 80.80 -91.61 -11.08
CA TYR A 473 79.82 -91.20 -10.06
C TYR A 473 80.06 -89.76 -9.59
N LYS A 474 81.31 -89.34 -9.40
CA LYS A 474 81.64 -87.93 -9.09
C LYS A 474 81.17 -86.98 -10.18
N LYS A 475 81.36 -87.33 -11.45
CA LYS A 475 80.84 -86.54 -12.59
C LYS A 475 79.30 -86.45 -12.57
N LYS A 476 78.61 -87.58 -12.37
CA LYS A 476 77.13 -87.64 -12.30
C LYS A 476 76.58 -86.82 -11.13
N ILE A 477 77.28 -86.75 -9.99
CA ILE A 477 76.93 -85.88 -8.85
C ILE A 477 77.05 -84.40 -9.22
N ALA A 478 78.18 -83.96 -9.79
CA ALA A 478 78.35 -82.55 -10.20
C ALA A 478 77.33 -82.11 -11.27
N GLU A 479 76.97 -83.01 -12.20
CA GLU A 479 75.89 -82.78 -13.17
C GLU A 479 74.49 -82.71 -12.52
N ALA A 480 74.27 -83.36 -11.37
CA ALA A 480 73.03 -83.27 -10.61
C ALA A 480 72.96 -81.99 -9.76
N GLU A 481 74.06 -81.62 -9.08
CA GLU A 481 74.18 -80.39 -8.29
C GLU A 481 73.98 -79.13 -9.14
N THR A 482 74.58 -79.08 -10.33
CA THR A 482 74.40 -77.96 -11.26
C THR A 482 72.96 -77.85 -11.78
N LYS A 483 72.29 -78.97 -12.10
CA LYS A 483 70.87 -78.99 -12.46
C LYS A 483 69.97 -78.56 -11.30
N PHE A 484 70.26 -79.02 -10.08
CA PHE A 484 69.55 -78.59 -8.88
C PHE A 484 69.68 -77.07 -8.65
N LYS A 485 70.90 -76.52 -8.81
CA LYS A 485 71.15 -75.09 -8.68
C LYS A 485 70.38 -74.26 -9.72
N GLN A 486 70.31 -74.75 -10.97
CA GLN A 486 69.50 -74.13 -12.02
C GLN A 486 68.00 -74.15 -11.69
N GLN A 487 67.47 -75.29 -11.20
CA GLN A 487 66.07 -75.39 -10.78
C GLN A 487 65.75 -74.52 -9.55
N GLN A 488 66.65 -74.41 -8.57
CA GLN A 488 66.52 -73.50 -7.44
C GLN A 488 66.38 -72.05 -7.93
N ASN A 489 67.29 -71.59 -8.79
CA ASN A 489 67.27 -70.23 -9.33
C ASN A 489 65.98 -69.94 -10.13
N LEU A 490 65.50 -70.91 -10.93
CA LEU A 490 64.24 -70.79 -11.66
C LEU A 490 63.02 -70.72 -10.72
N TYR A 491 63.00 -71.52 -9.65
CA TYR A 491 61.93 -71.47 -8.64
C TYR A 491 61.94 -70.13 -7.88
N GLU A 492 63.11 -69.60 -7.53
CA GLU A 492 63.24 -68.30 -6.87
C GLU A 492 62.81 -67.15 -7.79
N ALA A 493 63.13 -67.20 -9.09
CA ALA A 493 62.63 -66.26 -10.10
C ALA A 493 61.10 -66.30 -10.23
N ILE A 494 60.51 -67.49 -10.44
CA ILE A 494 59.05 -67.67 -10.54
C ILE A 494 58.35 -67.21 -9.24
N ARG A 495 58.95 -67.45 -8.07
CA ARG A 495 58.42 -66.96 -6.78
C ARG A 495 58.48 -65.44 -6.67
N ALA A 496 59.53 -64.80 -7.18
CA ALA A 496 59.65 -63.35 -7.24
C ALA A 496 58.62 -62.73 -8.21
N GLU A 497 58.51 -63.28 -9.43
CA GLU A 497 57.50 -62.88 -10.42
C GLU A 497 56.08 -63.01 -9.87
N ARG A 498 55.73 -64.19 -9.31
CA ARG A 498 54.43 -64.43 -8.67
C ARG A 498 54.13 -63.40 -7.57
N ASN A 499 55.12 -63.07 -6.74
CA ASN A 499 54.96 -62.04 -5.69
C ASN A 499 54.77 -60.65 -6.31
N ASN A 500 55.45 -60.33 -7.41
CA ASN A 500 55.34 -59.05 -8.11
C ASN A 500 53.97 -58.90 -8.79
N TYR A 501 53.49 -59.93 -9.51
CA TYR A 501 52.12 -59.97 -10.03
C TYR A 501 51.07 -59.92 -8.91
N SER A 502 51.31 -60.58 -7.77
CA SER A 502 50.44 -60.49 -6.57
C SER A 502 50.51 -59.14 -5.85
N LYS A 503 51.49 -58.28 -6.17
CA LYS A 503 51.52 -56.87 -5.75
C LYS A 503 50.75 -56.03 -6.76
N ASN A 504 51.11 -56.09 -8.04
CA ASN A 504 50.48 -55.33 -9.12
C ASN A 504 48.96 -55.59 -9.20
N LEU A 505 48.48 -56.81 -8.92
CA LEU A 505 47.05 -57.12 -8.83
C LEU A 505 46.35 -56.40 -7.67
N ARG A 506 47.01 -56.26 -6.51
CA ARG A 506 46.46 -55.49 -5.38
C ARG A 506 46.53 -53.99 -5.62
N ASP A 507 47.64 -53.50 -6.16
CA ASP A 507 47.82 -52.09 -6.50
C ASP A 507 46.75 -51.65 -7.52
N THR A 508 46.54 -52.41 -8.60
CA THR A 508 45.45 -52.16 -9.56
C THR A 508 44.04 -52.37 -8.99
N GLN A 509 43.85 -53.30 -8.05
CA GLN A 509 42.58 -53.42 -7.31
C GLN A 509 42.30 -52.18 -6.44
N HIS A 510 43.32 -51.61 -5.81
CA HIS A 510 43.21 -50.35 -5.06
C HIS A 510 42.90 -49.16 -5.99
N GLU A 511 43.59 -49.05 -7.14
CA GLU A 511 43.26 -48.05 -8.17
C GLU A 511 41.81 -48.18 -8.66
N ILE A 512 41.32 -49.42 -8.87
CA ILE A 512 39.92 -49.68 -9.24
C ILE A 512 38.96 -49.26 -8.12
N THR A 513 39.28 -49.45 -6.83
CA THR A 513 38.44 -48.96 -5.74
C THR A 513 38.45 -47.42 -5.64
N ASP A 514 39.59 -46.78 -5.84
CA ASP A 514 39.71 -45.32 -5.85
C ASP A 514 38.95 -44.68 -7.01
N ILE A 515 39.05 -45.27 -8.21
CA ILE A 515 38.29 -44.85 -9.39
C ILE A 515 36.79 -45.06 -9.16
N LYS A 516 36.36 -46.17 -8.53
CA LYS A 516 34.93 -46.37 -8.17
C LYS A 516 34.45 -45.36 -7.13
N HIS A 517 35.26 -45.00 -6.14
CA HIS A 517 34.93 -43.94 -5.19
C HIS A 517 34.80 -42.57 -5.87
N LYS A 518 35.79 -42.18 -6.70
CA LYS A 518 35.76 -40.94 -7.49
C LYS A 518 34.55 -40.88 -8.43
N LEU A 519 34.23 -41.98 -9.12
CA LEU A 519 33.05 -42.10 -9.99
C LEU A 519 31.75 -41.91 -9.19
N LYS A 520 31.64 -42.51 -8.00
CA LYS A 520 30.47 -42.36 -7.13
C LYS A 520 30.31 -40.92 -6.63
N SER A 521 31.40 -40.27 -6.21
CA SER A 521 31.39 -38.85 -5.84
C SER A 521 30.97 -37.95 -7.01
N MET A 522 31.60 -38.11 -8.19
CA MET A 522 31.23 -37.38 -9.42
C MET A 522 29.78 -37.61 -9.84
N THR A 523 29.24 -38.82 -9.62
CA THR A 523 27.83 -39.13 -9.91
C THR A 523 26.91 -38.41 -8.94
N GLN A 524 27.29 -38.29 -7.67
CA GLN A 524 26.55 -37.55 -6.65
C GLN A 524 26.60 -36.03 -6.88
N GLU A 525 27.76 -35.48 -7.24
CA GLU A 525 27.91 -34.07 -7.65
C GLU A 525 27.10 -33.75 -8.91
N ASN A 526 27.16 -34.59 -9.95
CA ASN A 526 26.31 -34.43 -11.14
C ASN A 526 24.81 -34.51 -10.80
N GLY A 527 24.42 -35.37 -9.86
CA GLY A 527 23.05 -35.42 -9.33
C GLY A 527 22.63 -34.09 -8.70
N GLN A 528 23.44 -33.56 -7.78
CA GLN A 528 23.21 -32.28 -7.11
C GLN A 528 23.16 -31.11 -8.11
N LEU A 529 24.09 -31.04 -9.06
CA LEU A 529 24.09 -30.04 -10.12
C LEU A 529 22.85 -30.14 -11.02
N THR A 530 22.37 -31.36 -11.30
CA THR A 530 21.14 -31.57 -12.08
C THR A 530 19.89 -31.13 -11.31
N GLU A 531 19.86 -31.29 -9.98
CA GLU A 531 18.77 -30.78 -9.13
C GLU A 531 18.83 -29.25 -8.97
N GLU A 532 20.02 -28.67 -8.84
CA GLU A 532 20.21 -27.21 -8.87
C GLU A 532 19.77 -26.58 -10.19
N ILE A 533 20.10 -27.21 -11.33
CA ILE A 533 19.66 -26.76 -12.65
C ILE A 533 18.12 -26.77 -12.72
N LYS A 534 17.48 -27.89 -12.39
CA LYS A 534 16.00 -27.99 -12.36
C LYS A 534 15.35 -26.96 -11.41
N SER A 535 15.98 -26.70 -10.26
CA SER A 535 15.51 -25.69 -9.31
C SER A 535 15.60 -24.27 -9.87
N LYS A 536 16.73 -23.94 -10.52
CA LYS A 536 16.96 -22.65 -11.19
C LYS A 536 16.08 -22.47 -12.44
N GLU A 537 15.82 -23.52 -13.21
CA GLU A 537 14.86 -23.54 -14.31
C GLU A 537 13.42 -23.27 -13.81
N ALA A 538 13.01 -23.94 -12.73
CA ALA A 538 11.69 -23.71 -12.11
C ALA A 538 11.56 -22.29 -11.51
N ALA A 539 12.65 -21.70 -11.01
CA ALA A 539 12.69 -20.30 -10.60
C ALA A 539 12.60 -19.33 -11.79
N LEU A 540 13.37 -19.57 -12.87
CA LEU A 540 13.33 -18.79 -14.11
C LEU A 540 11.93 -18.79 -14.76
N VAL A 541 11.25 -19.93 -14.79
CA VAL A 541 9.87 -20.03 -15.31
C VAL A 541 8.91 -19.20 -14.45
N LYS A 542 9.06 -19.19 -13.12
CA LYS A 542 8.26 -18.34 -12.22
C LYS A 542 8.54 -16.85 -12.45
N GLU A 543 9.81 -16.43 -12.50
CA GLU A 543 10.15 -15.04 -12.78
C GLU A 543 9.69 -14.60 -14.18
N HIS A 544 9.74 -15.48 -15.18
CA HIS A 544 9.26 -15.16 -16.52
C HIS A 544 7.73 -14.96 -16.57
N LEU A 545 6.96 -15.81 -15.88
CA LEU A 545 5.51 -15.64 -15.75
C LEU A 545 5.16 -14.36 -14.97
N GLU A 546 5.90 -14.07 -13.90
CA GLU A 546 5.70 -12.88 -13.07
C GLU A 546 6.10 -11.60 -13.84
N PHE A 547 7.17 -11.63 -14.62
CA PHE A 547 7.53 -10.57 -15.56
C PHE A 547 6.43 -10.33 -16.59
N GLN A 548 5.86 -11.38 -17.20
CA GLN A 548 4.72 -11.23 -18.12
C GLN A 548 3.47 -10.65 -17.42
N ARG A 549 3.23 -10.98 -16.15
CA ARG A 549 2.15 -10.40 -15.35
C ARG A 549 2.38 -8.90 -15.14
N ILE A 550 3.54 -8.52 -14.62
CA ILE A 550 3.96 -7.13 -14.41
C ILE A 550 3.96 -6.34 -15.73
N GLU A 551 4.34 -6.94 -16.87
CA GLU A 551 4.33 -6.26 -18.15
C GLU A 551 2.90 -6.00 -18.67
N LYS A 552 1.95 -6.90 -18.40
CA LYS A 552 0.51 -6.69 -18.67
C LYS A 552 -0.08 -5.61 -17.77
N GLU A 553 0.20 -5.66 -16.47
CA GLU A 553 -0.22 -4.64 -15.49
C GLU A 553 0.35 -3.26 -15.86
N LYS A 554 1.63 -3.18 -16.26
CA LYS A 554 2.29 -1.97 -16.77
C LYS A 554 1.67 -1.44 -18.08
N LYS A 555 1.13 -2.30 -18.94
CA LYS A 555 0.39 -1.91 -20.15
C LYS A 555 -1.01 -1.38 -19.80
N ALA A 556 -1.72 -2.03 -18.88
CA ALA A 556 -3.01 -1.56 -18.38
C ALA A 556 -2.89 -0.20 -17.67
N LEU A 557 -1.99 -0.06 -16.70
CA LEU A 557 -1.74 1.20 -15.97
C LEU A 557 -1.31 2.34 -16.90
N LYS A 558 -0.60 2.04 -18.00
CA LYS A 558 -0.30 3.06 -19.04
C LYS A 558 -1.55 3.52 -19.79
N ALA A 559 -2.45 2.60 -20.15
CA ALA A 559 -3.71 2.94 -20.83
C ALA A 559 -4.64 3.73 -19.90
N GLU A 560 -4.74 3.34 -18.62
CA GLU A 560 -5.47 4.09 -17.59
C GLU A 560 -4.88 5.47 -17.37
N LEU A 561 -3.55 5.60 -17.21
CA LEU A 561 -2.89 6.89 -17.08
C LEU A 561 -3.11 7.80 -18.30
N GLN A 562 -3.16 7.23 -19.51
CA GLN A 562 -3.47 7.98 -20.73
C GLN A 562 -4.93 8.44 -20.76
N LYS A 563 -5.88 7.57 -20.39
CA LYS A 563 -7.30 7.91 -20.24
C LYS A 563 -7.52 9.01 -19.20
N MET A 564 -6.92 8.89 -18.01
CA MET A 564 -7.02 9.88 -16.94
C MET A 564 -6.39 11.22 -17.34
N LYS A 565 -5.28 11.22 -18.10
CA LYS A 565 -4.70 12.45 -18.67
C LYS A 565 -5.62 13.11 -19.68
N GLN A 566 -6.26 12.33 -20.56
CA GLN A 566 -7.21 12.87 -21.53
C GLN A 566 -8.45 13.46 -20.83
N GLN A 567 -9.03 12.74 -19.86
CA GLN A 567 -10.13 13.25 -19.06
C GLN A 567 -9.74 14.54 -18.30
N ALA A 568 -8.54 14.60 -17.71
CA ALA A 568 -8.04 15.81 -17.06
C ALA A 568 -7.87 17.00 -18.03
N GLN A 569 -7.49 16.74 -19.28
CA GLN A 569 -7.39 17.76 -20.33
C GLN A 569 -8.78 18.23 -20.80
N GLU A 570 -9.73 17.32 -20.97
CA GLU A 570 -11.13 17.61 -21.31
C GLU A 570 -11.81 18.42 -20.20
N THR A 571 -11.64 18.03 -18.92
CA THR A 571 -12.16 18.82 -17.78
C THR A 571 -11.48 20.18 -17.66
N LYS A 572 -10.19 20.28 -17.98
CA LYS A 572 -9.52 21.58 -18.00
C LYS A 572 -10.10 22.47 -19.10
N GLN A 573 -10.26 21.98 -20.32
CA GLN A 573 -10.87 22.76 -21.40
C GLN A 573 -12.30 23.21 -21.06
N TYR A 574 -13.06 22.38 -20.33
CA TYR A 574 -14.36 22.78 -19.79
C TYR A 574 -14.24 23.90 -18.74
N MET A 575 -13.28 23.82 -17.80
CA MET A 575 -13.00 24.91 -16.85
C MET A 575 -12.58 26.21 -17.56
N ASP A 576 -11.64 26.13 -18.51
CA ASP A 576 -11.17 27.28 -19.30
C ASP A 576 -12.35 27.97 -20.04
N ILE A 577 -13.36 27.21 -20.50
CA ILE A 577 -14.60 27.75 -21.10
C ILE A 577 -15.52 28.37 -20.05
N GLN A 578 -15.68 27.75 -18.88
CA GLN A 578 -16.53 28.28 -17.80
C GLN A 578 -15.95 29.56 -17.18
N GLU A 579 -14.63 29.68 -17.01
CA GLU A 579 -13.99 30.92 -16.56
C GLU A 579 -14.25 32.08 -17.53
N VAL A 580 -14.25 31.81 -18.84
CA VAL A 580 -14.58 32.80 -19.88
C VAL A 580 -16.06 33.19 -19.85
N GLU A 581 -16.97 32.27 -19.53
CA GLU A 581 -18.40 32.60 -19.37
C GLU A 581 -18.66 33.36 -18.06
N GLU A 582 -18.00 32.99 -16.95
CA GLU A 582 -18.07 33.71 -15.69
C GLU A 582 -17.61 35.16 -15.86
N GLN A 583 -16.50 35.40 -16.58
CA GLN A 583 -16.03 36.76 -16.88
C GLN A 583 -17.04 37.59 -17.69
N LYS A 584 -17.79 36.98 -18.61
CA LYS A 584 -18.90 37.68 -19.32
C LYS A 584 -20.04 38.01 -18.36
N LEU A 585 -20.46 37.07 -17.52
CA LEU A 585 -21.55 37.26 -16.56
C LEU A 585 -21.18 38.31 -15.49
N GLN A 586 -19.96 38.28 -14.96
CA GLN A 586 -19.43 39.31 -14.07
C GLN A 586 -19.46 40.70 -14.74
N LYS A 587 -19.09 40.79 -16.03
CA LYS A 587 -19.19 42.05 -16.77
C LYS A 587 -20.64 42.52 -16.93
N ILE A 588 -21.56 41.63 -17.32
CA ILE A 588 -22.99 41.96 -17.47
C ILE A 588 -23.58 42.46 -16.13
N ILE A 589 -23.19 41.85 -15.01
CA ILE A 589 -23.58 42.30 -13.66
C ILE A 589 -23.01 43.69 -13.37
N ALA A 590 -21.74 43.96 -13.68
CA ALA A 590 -21.11 45.26 -13.47
C ALA A 590 -21.73 46.38 -14.32
N ASP A 591 -22.02 46.10 -15.60
CA ASP A 591 -22.70 47.02 -16.52
C ASP A 591 -24.13 47.32 -16.02
N ALA A 592 -24.87 46.30 -15.55
CA ALA A 592 -26.23 46.45 -15.01
C ALA A 592 -26.29 47.18 -13.65
N ASP A 593 -25.33 46.94 -12.74
CA ASP A 593 -25.24 47.71 -11.49
C ASP A 593 -24.84 49.18 -11.76
N ALA A 594 -24.04 49.45 -12.79
CA ALA A 594 -23.73 50.82 -13.23
C ALA A 594 -24.97 51.53 -13.81
N GLU A 595 -25.76 50.87 -14.66
CA GLU A 595 -27.03 51.40 -15.18
C GLU A 595 -28.02 51.70 -14.05
N LYS A 596 -28.21 50.75 -13.13
CA LYS A 596 -29.02 50.90 -11.90
C LYS A 596 -28.58 52.06 -11.01
N VAL A 597 -27.28 52.37 -10.96
CA VAL A 597 -26.75 53.57 -10.28
C VAL A 597 -27.03 54.86 -11.07
N SER A 598 -27.11 54.84 -12.40
CA SER A 598 -27.58 55.99 -13.19
C SER A 598 -29.07 56.25 -12.98
N LEU A 599 -29.90 55.23 -13.21
CA LEU A 599 -31.36 55.30 -13.03
C LEU A 599 -31.75 55.75 -11.63
N LYS A 600 -30.99 55.37 -10.59
CA LYS A 600 -31.21 55.89 -9.24
C LYS A 600 -30.91 57.39 -9.14
N LYS A 601 -29.82 57.90 -9.71
CA LYS A 601 -29.52 59.35 -9.71
C LYS A 601 -30.59 60.15 -10.46
N GLU A 602 -31.10 59.60 -11.56
CA GLU A 602 -32.20 60.18 -12.33
C GLU A 602 -33.50 60.22 -11.50
N LEU A 603 -33.83 59.14 -10.78
CA LEU A 603 -34.95 59.10 -9.85
C LEU A 603 -34.80 60.06 -8.66
N ASP A 604 -33.60 60.17 -8.10
CA ASP A 604 -33.26 61.10 -7.02
C ASP A 604 -33.37 62.56 -7.53
N GLN A 605 -32.94 62.85 -8.76
CA GLN A 605 -33.12 64.15 -9.42
C GLN A 605 -34.61 64.47 -9.63
N VAL A 606 -35.37 63.59 -10.28
CA VAL A 606 -36.82 63.78 -10.51
C VAL A 606 -37.60 63.94 -9.20
N SER A 607 -37.17 63.25 -8.13
CA SER A 607 -37.72 63.46 -6.79
C SER A 607 -37.41 64.85 -6.25
N SER A 608 -36.19 65.35 -6.43
CA SER A 608 -35.84 66.73 -6.04
C SER A 608 -36.60 67.80 -6.84
N GLU A 609 -36.80 67.59 -8.14
CA GLU A 609 -37.58 68.49 -9.00
C GLU A 609 -39.07 68.49 -8.59
N ARG A 610 -39.65 67.32 -8.32
CA ARG A 610 -40.99 67.18 -7.74
C ARG A 610 -41.13 67.94 -6.42
N ASP A 611 -40.15 67.84 -5.53
CA ASP A 611 -40.23 68.45 -4.19
C ASP A 611 -40.02 69.98 -4.24
N ILE A 612 -39.20 70.47 -5.19
CA ILE A 612 -39.11 71.90 -5.53
C ILE A 612 -40.44 72.41 -6.08
N LEU A 613 -41.04 71.70 -7.05
CA LEU A 613 -42.34 72.08 -7.65
C LEU A 613 -43.47 72.02 -6.62
N GLY A 614 -43.51 71.01 -5.75
CA GLY A 614 -44.45 70.92 -4.63
C GLY A 614 -44.30 72.09 -3.66
N THR A 615 -43.07 72.47 -3.32
CA THR A 615 -42.79 73.66 -2.50
C THR A 615 -43.25 74.95 -3.17
N GLN A 616 -43.09 75.09 -4.49
CA GLN A 616 -43.60 76.24 -5.24
C GLN A 616 -45.14 76.26 -5.30
N LEU A 617 -45.79 75.10 -5.45
CA LEU A 617 -47.25 74.96 -5.49
C LEU A 617 -47.88 75.33 -4.14
N VAL A 618 -47.29 74.89 -3.02
CA VAL A 618 -47.73 75.29 -1.67
C VAL A 618 -47.64 76.81 -1.51
N ARG A 619 -46.50 77.42 -1.83
CA ARG A 619 -46.34 78.89 -1.77
C ARG A 619 -47.35 79.64 -2.66
N ARG A 620 -47.65 79.13 -3.85
CA ARG A 620 -48.68 79.69 -4.74
C ARG A 620 -50.09 79.57 -4.15
N ASN A 621 -50.40 78.47 -3.47
CA ASN A 621 -51.66 78.30 -2.76
C ASN A 621 -51.77 79.24 -1.54
N ASP A 622 -50.69 79.46 -0.80
CA ASP A 622 -50.62 80.42 0.31
C ASP A 622 -50.80 81.87 -0.21
N GLU A 623 -50.13 82.24 -1.30
CA GLU A 623 -50.30 83.51 -2.00
C GLU A 623 -51.77 83.71 -2.44
N LEU A 624 -52.41 82.68 -3.01
CA LEU A 624 -53.82 82.71 -3.40
C LEU A 624 -54.76 82.86 -2.19
N ALA A 625 -54.51 82.13 -1.09
CA ALA A 625 -55.32 82.24 0.13
C ALA A 625 -55.24 83.65 0.74
N LEU A 626 -54.05 84.26 0.77
CA LEU A 626 -53.85 85.64 1.19
C LEU A 626 -54.58 86.64 0.27
N LEU A 627 -54.61 86.39 -1.04
CA LEU A 627 -55.39 87.20 -1.99
C LEU A 627 -56.90 87.05 -1.79
N TYR A 628 -57.42 85.85 -1.53
CA TYR A 628 -58.85 85.64 -1.25
C TYR A 628 -59.29 86.33 0.05
N GLU A 629 -58.53 86.23 1.14
CA GLU A 629 -58.85 86.99 2.36
C GLU A 629 -58.72 88.51 2.15
N LYS A 630 -57.75 88.98 1.35
CA LYS A 630 -57.66 90.40 0.98
C LYS A 630 -58.88 90.89 0.21
N ILE A 631 -59.36 90.12 -0.77
CA ILE A 631 -60.59 90.43 -1.54
C ILE A 631 -61.81 90.46 -0.60
N LYS A 632 -61.94 89.47 0.28
CA LYS A 632 -63.02 89.35 1.28
C LYS A 632 -63.02 90.52 2.28
N ILE A 633 -61.84 90.98 2.73
CA ILE A 633 -61.69 92.19 3.54
C ILE A 633 -62.10 93.44 2.75
N GLN A 634 -61.63 93.58 1.50
CA GLN A 634 -61.99 94.71 0.63
C GLN A 634 -63.50 94.76 0.35
N GLN A 635 -64.15 93.62 0.09
CA GLN A 635 -65.60 93.54 -0.06
C GLN A 635 -66.33 93.91 1.24
N SER A 636 -65.84 93.46 2.42
CA SER A 636 -66.42 93.86 3.71
C SER A 636 -66.32 95.38 3.95
N ILE A 637 -65.20 95.99 3.56
CA ILE A 637 -65.01 97.46 3.63
C ILE A 637 -65.94 98.17 2.63
N MET A 638 -66.04 97.67 1.40
CA MET A 638 -66.90 98.26 0.36
C MET A 638 -68.38 98.21 0.76
N ASN A 639 -68.88 97.06 1.23
CA ASN A 639 -70.26 96.92 1.72
C ASN A 639 -70.55 97.86 2.91
N LYS A 640 -69.59 98.06 3.83
CA LYS A 640 -69.71 99.04 4.92
C LYS A 640 -69.74 100.48 4.41
N GLY A 641 -68.91 100.81 3.43
CA GLY A 641 -68.89 102.11 2.77
C GLY A 641 -70.18 102.41 2.02
N GLU A 642 -70.75 101.41 1.34
CA GLU A 642 -72.05 101.49 0.65
C GLU A 642 -73.19 101.74 1.65
N ILE A 643 -73.24 101.00 2.77
CA ILE A 643 -74.23 101.23 3.84
C ILE A 643 -74.11 102.66 4.40
N GLN A 644 -72.90 103.13 4.67
CA GLN A 644 -72.68 104.51 5.16
C GLN A 644 -73.05 105.56 4.11
N TYR A 645 -72.74 105.33 2.83
CA TYR A 645 -73.13 106.21 1.73
C TYR A 645 -74.66 106.30 1.60
N ASN A 646 -75.34 105.16 1.62
CA ASN A 646 -76.81 105.10 1.55
C ASN A 646 -77.46 105.78 2.76
N GLN A 647 -76.89 105.68 3.96
CA GLN A 647 -77.30 106.46 5.13
C GLN A 647 -77.17 107.98 4.88
N ARG A 648 -76.06 108.45 4.29
CA ARG A 648 -75.89 109.88 3.95
C ARG A 648 -76.80 110.34 2.82
N VAL A 649 -77.12 109.50 1.85
CA VAL A 649 -78.13 109.80 0.83
C VAL A 649 -79.52 109.96 1.47
N GLU A 650 -79.85 109.15 2.47
CA GLU A 650 -81.10 109.26 3.22
C GLU A 650 -81.13 110.50 4.14
N ASP A 651 -80.03 110.81 4.86
CA ASP A 651 -79.89 112.07 5.60
C ASP A 651 -80.16 113.28 4.69
N ILE A 652 -79.57 113.27 3.48
CA ILE A 652 -79.77 114.30 2.46
C ILE A 652 -81.23 114.31 1.94
N ARG A 653 -81.90 113.16 1.84
CA ARG A 653 -83.32 113.06 1.45
C ARG A 653 -84.23 113.69 2.51
N LEU A 654 -83.97 113.40 3.79
CA LEU A 654 -84.70 113.96 4.94
C LEU A 654 -84.47 115.47 5.05
N LEU A 655 -83.22 115.96 4.94
CA LEU A 655 -82.92 117.39 4.90
C LEU A 655 -83.59 118.09 3.71
N LYS A 656 -83.64 117.45 2.52
CA LYS A 656 -84.40 117.96 1.36
C LYS A 656 -85.92 117.92 1.55
N LEU A 657 -86.46 117.14 2.49
CA LEU A 657 -87.88 117.18 2.87
C LEU A 657 -88.13 118.32 3.86
N GLU A 658 -87.29 118.46 4.89
CA GLU A 658 -87.44 119.54 5.89
C GLU A 658 -87.24 120.93 5.25
N ILE A 659 -86.28 121.09 4.32
CA ILE A 659 -86.13 122.32 3.52
C ILE A 659 -87.39 122.62 2.69
N ARG A 660 -88.10 121.59 2.20
CA ARG A 660 -89.38 121.80 1.47
C ARG A 660 -90.50 122.20 2.43
N LYS A 661 -90.61 121.55 3.60
CA LYS A 661 -91.56 121.91 4.66
C LYS A 661 -91.36 123.37 5.13
N LEU A 662 -90.14 123.74 5.51
CA LEU A 662 -89.79 125.11 5.93
C LEU A 662 -90.04 126.17 4.84
N ARG A 663 -89.86 125.81 3.55
CA ARG A 663 -90.23 126.69 2.43
C ARG A 663 -91.75 126.84 2.29
N SER A 664 -92.53 125.78 2.47
CA SER A 664 -93.99 125.84 2.50
C SER A 664 -94.50 126.65 3.68
N GLU A 665 -93.98 126.43 4.88
CA GLU A 665 -94.29 127.21 6.10
C GLU A 665 -93.97 128.69 5.91
N LYS A 666 -92.78 129.04 5.37
CA LYS A 666 -92.44 130.42 4.99
C LYS A 666 -93.42 131.00 3.97
N THR A 667 -93.91 130.19 3.03
CA THR A 667 -94.88 130.64 2.01
C THR A 667 -96.26 130.90 2.61
N VAL A 668 -96.69 130.09 3.58
CA VAL A 668 -97.92 130.33 4.36
C VAL A 668 -97.77 131.57 5.24
N LEU A 669 -96.65 131.70 5.95
CA LEU A 669 -96.35 132.87 6.78
C LEU A 669 -96.32 134.16 5.94
N ASN A 670 -95.68 134.16 4.77
CA ASN A 670 -95.71 135.30 3.85
C ASN A 670 -97.14 135.69 3.43
N LYS A 671 -98.04 134.71 3.21
CA LYS A 671 -99.47 134.99 2.95
C LYS A 671 -100.20 135.57 4.17
N THR A 672 -99.88 135.12 5.39
CA THR A 672 -100.42 135.77 6.60
C THR A 672 -99.89 137.20 6.76
N VAL A 673 -98.65 137.47 6.37
CA VAL A 673 -98.05 138.82 6.39
C VAL A 673 -98.69 139.76 5.37
N SER A 674 -99.02 139.31 4.15
CA SER A 674 -99.77 140.17 3.21
C SER A 674 -101.13 140.59 3.78
N ASN A 675 -101.82 139.70 4.49
CA ASN A 675 -103.10 140.00 5.12
C ASN A 675 -102.97 141.01 6.29
N VAL A 676 -101.77 141.26 6.82
CA VAL A 676 -101.56 142.26 7.88
C VAL A 676 -101.80 143.68 7.37
N GLU A 677 -101.60 143.98 6.08
CA GLU A 677 -101.95 145.30 5.55
C GLU A 677 -103.47 145.52 5.50
N ASP A 678 -104.24 144.56 5.02
CA ASP A 678 -105.70 144.67 4.97
C ASP A 678 -106.30 144.65 6.37
N LEU A 679 -105.80 143.82 7.29
CA LEU A 679 -106.17 143.87 8.71
C LEU A 679 -105.79 145.22 9.35
N ARG A 680 -104.68 145.86 8.95
CA ARG A 680 -104.36 147.23 9.39
C ARG A 680 -105.33 148.27 8.81
N ARG A 681 -105.77 148.12 7.56
CA ARG A 681 -106.79 148.99 6.93
C ARG A 681 -108.14 148.83 7.63
N GLU A 682 -108.56 147.60 7.93
CA GLU A 682 -109.75 147.30 8.74
C GLU A 682 -109.62 147.87 10.15
N VAL A 683 -108.50 147.66 10.85
CA VAL A 683 -108.26 148.27 12.16
C VAL A 683 -108.31 149.80 12.10
N PHE A 684 -107.80 150.44 11.05
CA PHE A 684 -107.89 151.89 10.89
C PHE A 684 -109.32 152.37 10.58
N HIS A 685 -110.09 151.59 9.81
CA HIS A 685 -111.51 151.86 9.56
C HIS A 685 -112.33 151.71 10.86
N MET A 686 -112.13 150.60 11.57
CA MET A 686 -112.72 150.33 12.88
C MET A 686 -112.28 151.35 13.94
N GLN A 687 -111.05 151.87 13.89
CA GLN A 687 -110.61 152.97 14.77
C GLN A 687 -111.28 154.30 14.40
N LYS A 688 -111.48 154.59 13.11
CA LYS A 688 -112.22 155.77 12.64
C LYS A 688 -113.69 155.72 13.03
N ASP A 689 -114.33 154.57 12.87
CA ASP A 689 -115.72 154.37 13.25
C ASP A 689 -115.91 154.23 14.76
N LEU A 690 -114.94 153.63 15.48
CA LEU A 690 -114.85 153.71 16.94
C LEU A 690 -114.60 155.13 17.43
N LEU A 691 -113.96 156.02 16.65
CA LEU A 691 -113.84 157.44 16.99
C LEU A 691 -115.15 158.20 16.75
N LYS A 692 -115.88 157.92 15.66
CA LYS A 692 -117.25 158.43 15.46
C LYS A 692 -118.18 157.98 16.57
N GLU A 693 -118.21 156.67 16.84
CA GLU A 693 -119.05 156.07 17.88
C GLU A 693 -118.55 156.41 19.28
N ARG A 694 -117.26 156.69 19.51
CA ARG A 694 -116.81 157.30 20.77
C ARG A 694 -117.25 158.75 20.90
N ALA A 695 -117.22 159.58 19.86
CA ALA A 695 -117.75 160.94 19.94
C ALA A 695 -119.28 160.93 20.18
N ARG A 696 -120.00 160.03 19.49
CA ARG A 696 -121.42 159.79 19.67
C ARG A 696 -121.72 159.26 21.08
N CYS A 697 -121.03 158.21 21.52
CA CYS A 697 -121.14 157.67 22.87
C CYS A 697 -120.67 158.66 23.93
N GLN A 698 -119.72 159.58 23.68
CA GLN A 698 -119.35 160.61 24.64
C GLN A 698 -120.49 161.63 24.82
N SER A 699 -121.13 162.06 23.72
CA SER A 699 -122.37 162.87 23.77
C SER A 699 -123.61 162.15 24.36
N LEU A 700 -123.50 160.84 24.56
CA LEU A 700 -124.50 159.99 25.22
C LEU A 700 -124.08 159.55 26.63
N GLN A 701 -122.78 159.48 26.94
CA GLN A 701 -122.21 159.12 28.24
C GLN A 701 -122.16 160.33 29.17
N GLU A 702 -122.01 161.55 28.67
CA GLU A 702 -122.40 162.76 29.41
C GLU A 702 -123.90 162.75 29.79
N LYS A 703 -124.72 161.91 29.15
CA LYS A 703 -126.14 161.68 29.49
C LYS A 703 -126.38 160.33 30.21
N LEU A 704 -125.33 159.53 30.43
CA LEU A 704 -125.37 158.15 30.97
C LEU A 704 -124.15 157.87 31.86
N GLU A 705 -123.71 158.83 32.68
CA GLU A 705 -122.56 158.66 33.58
C GLU A 705 -122.96 157.87 34.84
N ASN A 706 -123.28 156.57 34.66
CA ASN A 706 -123.62 155.54 35.66
C ASN A 706 -123.60 154.12 34.96
N PRO A 707 -123.23 152.99 35.62
CA PRO A 707 -121.80 152.57 35.78
C PRO A 707 -121.44 151.02 35.66
N ILE A 708 -120.12 150.65 35.65
CA ILE A 708 -119.43 149.42 36.25
C ILE A 708 -119.19 148.01 35.52
N ASN A 709 -117.89 147.53 35.45
CA ASN A 709 -117.13 146.19 35.48
C ASN A 709 -117.58 144.86 34.71
N VAL A 710 -116.97 143.61 34.65
CA VAL A 710 -115.78 142.76 35.14
C VAL A 710 -115.61 141.44 34.23
N HIS A 711 -114.77 140.33 34.21
CA HIS A 711 -113.58 139.55 34.80
C HIS A 711 -112.92 138.58 33.69
N ARG A 712 -112.25 137.35 33.73
CA ARG A 712 -111.80 136.20 34.65
C ARG A 712 -110.69 135.22 34.00
N TRP A 713 -110.37 133.99 34.55
CA TRP A 713 -109.27 132.98 34.18
C TRP A 713 -109.57 131.44 34.48
N ARG A 714 -108.83 130.37 33.95
CA ARG A 714 -108.48 129.01 34.62
C ARG A 714 -107.52 127.92 33.95
N ARG A 715 -107.40 126.66 34.51
CA ARG A 715 -106.29 125.58 34.48
C ARG A 715 -106.75 124.11 34.90
N LEU A 716 -106.05 122.94 34.61
CA LEU A 716 -105.87 121.70 35.51
C LEU A 716 -105.02 120.42 35.05
N GLU A 717 -104.82 119.40 35.95
CA GLU A 717 -103.96 118.14 35.94
C GLU A 717 -104.69 116.85 36.54
N ALA A 718 -104.26 115.57 36.85
CA ALA A 718 -103.02 114.70 37.06
C ALA A 718 -103.27 113.16 36.69
N ASN A 719 -102.80 111.96 37.21
CA ASN A 719 -102.02 111.33 38.36
C ASN A 719 -101.60 109.79 38.11
N ASP A 720 -100.94 109.00 39.03
CA ASP A 720 -100.25 107.63 38.79
C ASP A 720 -100.24 106.53 39.99
N PRO A 721 -99.78 105.21 39.88
CA PRO A 721 -100.01 104.05 40.84
C PRO A 721 -98.80 103.30 41.62
N SER A 722 -98.71 101.92 41.75
CA SER A 722 -98.00 101.16 42.88
C SER A 722 -97.12 99.86 42.64
N THR A 723 -96.44 99.32 43.70
CA THR A 723 -95.17 98.49 43.62
C THR A 723 -95.06 97.08 44.28
N PHE A 724 -95.98 96.59 45.11
CA PHE A 724 -95.73 95.43 46.03
C PHE A 724 -95.38 94.08 45.35
N GLU A 725 -95.92 93.79 44.18
CA GLU A 725 -95.91 92.44 43.57
C GLU A 725 -94.52 91.95 43.12
N LEU A 726 -93.58 92.86 42.81
CA LEU A 726 -92.23 92.49 42.35
C LEU A 726 -91.44 91.70 43.40
N ILE A 727 -91.64 91.99 44.69
CA ILE A 727 -90.77 91.50 45.77
C ILE A 727 -90.96 89.99 46.01
N GLN A 728 -92.20 89.48 45.93
CA GLN A 728 -92.45 88.03 46.09
C GLN A 728 -91.81 87.19 44.98
N LYS A 729 -91.68 87.75 43.77
CA LYS A 729 -91.10 87.05 42.59
C LYS A 729 -89.61 86.70 42.80
N ILE A 730 -88.88 87.51 43.57
CA ILE A 730 -87.42 87.40 43.75
C ILE A 730 -87.07 86.21 44.68
N HIS A 731 -87.79 86.08 45.80
CA HIS A 731 -87.51 85.06 46.83
C HIS A 731 -87.87 83.61 46.42
N SER A 732 -88.60 83.38 45.32
CA SER A 732 -88.82 82.03 44.79
C SER A 732 -87.67 81.58 43.88
N LEU A 733 -87.19 82.46 43.01
CA LEU A 733 -86.10 82.21 42.06
C LEU A 733 -84.77 81.91 42.76
N GLN A 734 -84.41 82.67 43.81
CA GLN A 734 -83.17 82.46 44.56
C GLN A 734 -83.06 81.06 45.18
N ARG A 735 -84.16 80.49 45.68
CA ARG A 735 -84.19 79.13 46.24
C ARG A 735 -84.05 78.03 45.18
N HIS A 736 -84.55 78.27 43.97
CA HIS A 736 -84.35 77.35 42.83
C HIS A 736 -82.89 77.33 42.36
N LEU A 737 -82.24 78.50 42.31
CA LEU A 737 -80.85 78.64 41.89
C LEU A 737 -79.90 77.83 42.79
N ILE A 738 -80.02 77.99 44.12
CA ILE A 738 -79.16 77.30 45.11
C ILE A 738 -79.25 75.78 45.00
N LYS A 739 -80.44 75.22 44.69
CA LYS A 739 -80.58 73.76 44.49
C LYS A 739 -79.81 73.30 43.24
N LYS A 740 -79.91 74.03 42.12
CA LYS A 740 -79.21 73.65 40.88
C LYS A 740 -77.69 73.80 40.97
N SER A 741 -77.18 74.76 41.73
CA SER A 741 -75.73 74.88 41.97
C SER A 741 -75.13 73.65 42.66
N LYS A 742 -75.86 72.96 43.55
CA LYS A 742 -75.36 71.74 44.21
C LYS A 742 -75.26 70.54 43.25
N GLU A 743 -76.27 70.33 42.41
CA GLU A 743 -76.28 69.24 41.41
C GLU A 743 -75.15 69.34 40.38
N VAL A 744 -74.59 70.54 40.16
CA VAL A 744 -73.42 70.75 39.28
C VAL A 744 -72.14 70.29 39.98
N VAL A 745 -71.89 70.76 41.21
CA VAL A 745 -70.67 70.42 41.98
C VAL A 745 -70.55 68.91 42.22
N GLU A 746 -71.66 68.23 42.52
CA GLU A 746 -71.68 66.77 42.69
C GLU A 746 -71.29 66.02 41.40
N LYS A 747 -71.63 66.57 40.22
CA LYS A 747 -71.26 65.98 38.92
C LYS A 747 -69.83 66.29 38.50
N GLU A 748 -69.33 67.49 38.77
CA GLU A 748 -67.94 67.87 38.49
C GLU A 748 -66.96 66.99 39.29
N LEU A 749 -67.27 66.71 40.56
CA LEU A 749 -66.43 65.88 41.43
C LEU A 749 -66.38 64.41 40.94
N LEU A 750 -67.53 63.85 40.53
CA LEU A 750 -67.59 62.50 39.93
C LEU A 750 -66.79 62.41 38.62
N LEU A 751 -66.70 63.51 37.85
CA LEU A 751 -65.99 63.55 36.58
C LEU A 751 -64.46 63.52 36.78
N GLN A 752 -63.95 64.27 37.76
CA GLN A 752 -62.53 64.26 38.15
C GLN A 752 -62.04 62.88 38.62
N GLU A 753 -62.88 62.10 39.31
CA GLU A 753 -62.54 60.72 39.70
C GLU A 753 -62.37 59.81 38.48
N LYS A 754 -63.21 59.94 37.46
CA LYS A 754 -63.11 59.15 36.23
C LYS A 754 -61.91 59.55 35.37
N GLU A 755 -61.56 60.83 35.32
CA GLU A 755 -60.38 61.30 34.60
C GLU A 755 -59.08 60.76 35.20
N LYS A 756 -58.92 60.75 36.53
CA LYS A 756 -57.77 60.13 37.20
C LYS A 756 -57.63 58.65 36.84
N LEU A 757 -58.72 57.89 36.97
CA LEU A 757 -58.74 56.45 36.74
C LEU A 757 -58.42 56.11 35.26
N TYR A 758 -58.86 56.96 34.31
CA TYR A 758 -58.47 56.87 32.90
C TYR A 758 -56.98 57.15 32.67
N VAL A 759 -56.40 58.17 33.31
CA VAL A 759 -54.96 58.49 33.20
C VAL A 759 -54.08 57.40 33.81
N GLU A 760 -54.50 56.77 34.91
CA GLU A 760 -53.81 55.64 35.54
C GLU A 760 -53.81 54.40 34.64
N LEU A 761 -54.98 54.02 34.10
CA LEU A 761 -55.09 52.93 33.11
C LEU A 761 -54.22 53.18 31.86
N LYS A 762 -54.17 54.42 31.37
CA LYS A 762 -53.33 54.81 30.24
C LYS A 762 -51.84 54.67 30.53
N HIS A 763 -51.39 54.95 31.76
CA HIS A 763 -50.00 54.73 32.18
C HIS A 763 -49.65 53.23 32.35
N ILE A 764 -50.61 52.39 32.72
CA ILE A 764 -50.40 50.93 32.82
C ILE A 764 -50.28 50.33 31.40
N LEU A 765 -51.18 50.68 30.48
CA LEU A 765 -51.12 50.26 29.08
C LEU A 765 -49.82 50.69 28.40
N ALA A 766 -49.37 51.94 28.62
CA ALA A 766 -48.11 52.45 28.07
C ALA A 766 -46.84 51.79 28.66
N ARG A 767 -46.96 50.89 29.66
CA ARG A 767 -45.85 50.16 30.29
C ARG A 767 -45.81 48.67 29.95
N GLN A 768 -46.80 48.13 29.24
CA GLN A 768 -46.75 46.74 28.77
C GLN A 768 -46.07 46.68 27.40
N PRO A 769 -45.02 45.86 27.20
CA PRO A 769 -44.44 45.65 25.88
C PRO A 769 -45.43 44.92 24.98
N GLY A 770 -45.65 45.45 23.77
CA GLY A 770 -46.53 44.81 22.78
C GLY A 770 -45.99 43.46 22.29
N PRO A 771 -46.82 42.63 21.62
CA PRO A 771 -46.43 41.29 21.17
C PRO A 771 -45.18 41.30 20.27
N GLU A 772 -45.05 42.27 19.35
CA GLU A 772 -43.84 42.43 18.52
C GLU A 772 -42.57 42.60 19.36
N ALA A 773 -42.63 43.32 20.49
CA ALA A 773 -41.47 43.52 21.36
C ALA A 773 -41.06 42.22 22.08
N ALA A 774 -42.02 41.33 22.37
CA ALA A 774 -41.74 40.00 22.92
C ALA A 774 -41.13 39.06 21.86
N GLU A 775 -41.64 39.09 20.62
CA GLU A 775 -41.08 38.33 19.50
C GLU A 775 -39.67 38.81 19.12
N GLN A 776 -39.45 40.13 19.05
CA GLN A 776 -38.12 40.70 18.87
C GLN A 776 -37.16 40.28 20.00
N LEU A 777 -37.61 40.25 21.26
CA LEU A 777 -36.81 39.73 22.38
C LEU A 777 -36.42 38.26 22.19
N LEU A 778 -37.33 37.43 21.69
CA LEU A 778 -37.06 36.02 21.37
C LEU A 778 -36.02 35.89 20.25
N ILE A 779 -36.17 36.67 19.17
CA ILE A 779 -35.23 36.73 18.04
C ILE A 779 -33.85 37.20 18.49
N TYR A 780 -33.78 38.24 19.33
CA TYR A 780 -32.52 38.72 19.90
C TYR A 780 -31.88 37.70 20.84
N GLN A 781 -32.63 36.98 21.68
CA GLN A 781 -32.08 35.88 22.49
C GLN A 781 -31.51 34.73 21.63
N GLN A 782 -32.19 34.34 20.55
CA GLN A 782 -31.69 33.33 19.62
C GLN A 782 -30.43 33.80 18.89
N THR A 783 -30.42 35.07 18.45
CA THR A 783 -29.28 35.70 17.77
C THR A 783 -28.07 35.83 18.71
N LEU A 784 -28.29 36.20 19.97
CA LEU A 784 -27.28 36.23 21.01
C LEU A 784 -26.69 34.83 21.24
N LYS A 785 -27.52 33.80 21.40
CA LYS A 785 -27.07 32.40 21.52
C LYS A 785 -26.24 31.94 20.31
N LYS A 786 -26.61 32.32 19.09
CA LYS A 786 -25.80 32.06 17.88
C LYS A 786 -24.46 32.80 17.92
N LYS A 787 -24.45 34.09 18.29
CA LYS A 787 -23.22 34.90 18.40
C LYS A 787 -22.29 34.44 19.52
N THR A 788 -22.80 33.99 20.67
CA THR A 788 -21.98 33.38 21.73
C THR A 788 -21.34 32.06 21.28
N ARG A 789 -22.00 31.27 20.43
CA ARG A 789 -21.38 30.07 19.81
C ARG A 789 -20.26 30.46 18.83
N GLN A 790 -20.49 31.46 17.98
CA GLN A 790 -19.45 31.98 17.07
C GLN A 790 -18.24 32.54 17.84
N LEU A 791 -18.47 33.31 18.91
CA LEU A 791 -17.40 33.78 19.79
C LEU A 791 -16.59 32.63 20.40
N LYS A 792 -17.25 31.56 20.89
CA LYS A 792 -16.53 30.39 21.43
C LYS A 792 -15.69 29.66 20.39
N ALA A 793 -16.11 29.60 19.13
CA ALA A 793 -15.30 29.06 18.04
C ALA A 793 -14.06 29.94 17.80
N VAL A 794 -14.25 31.25 17.61
CA VAL A 794 -13.15 32.21 17.41
C VAL A 794 -12.19 32.26 18.60
N THR A 795 -12.65 32.09 19.84
CA THR A 795 -11.77 31.95 21.01
C THR A 795 -10.97 30.64 20.99
N ALA A 796 -11.55 29.53 20.51
CA ALA A 796 -10.81 28.28 20.37
C ALA A 796 -9.76 28.36 19.25
N GLU A 797 -10.10 29.01 18.13
CA GLU A 797 -9.18 29.33 17.04
C GLU A 797 -8.04 30.24 17.52
N LEU A 798 -8.36 31.30 18.27
CA LEU A 798 -7.36 32.21 18.87
C LEU A 798 -6.40 31.45 19.79
N ASN A 799 -6.92 30.62 20.70
CA ASN A 799 -6.11 29.81 21.61
C ASN A 799 -5.21 28.81 20.86
N MET A 800 -5.67 28.28 19.72
CA MET A 800 -4.87 27.43 18.83
C MET A 800 -3.73 28.23 18.17
N PHE A 801 -4.01 29.44 17.69
CA PHE A 801 -2.97 30.32 17.11
C PHE A 801 -1.97 30.83 18.17
N GLU A 802 -2.41 31.12 19.39
CA GLU A 802 -1.51 31.45 20.51
C GLU A 802 -0.61 30.26 20.89
N SER A 803 -1.17 29.03 20.91
CA SER A 803 -0.40 27.81 21.11
C SER A 803 0.67 27.61 20.02
N HIS A 804 0.31 27.78 18.74
CA HIS A 804 1.28 27.71 17.64
C HIS A 804 2.31 28.85 17.68
N ALA A 805 1.93 30.07 18.03
CA ALA A 805 2.88 31.18 18.21
C ALA A 805 3.89 30.88 19.34
N GLN A 806 3.45 30.26 20.43
CA GLN A 806 4.35 29.83 21.51
C GLN A 806 5.21 28.62 21.11
N GLN A 807 4.70 27.69 20.28
CA GLN A 807 5.51 26.61 19.68
C GLN A 807 6.63 27.18 18.80
N TYR A 808 6.31 28.07 17.85
CA TYR A 808 7.32 28.73 17.00
C TYR A 808 8.31 29.56 17.82
N LYS A 809 7.87 30.21 18.90
CA LYS A 809 8.78 30.90 19.82
C LYS A 809 9.76 29.94 20.49
N ASN A 810 9.28 28.81 21.01
CA ASN A 810 10.14 27.78 21.60
C ASN A 810 11.13 27.19 20.57
N GLU A 811 10.68 26.99 19.33
CA GLU A 811 11.51 26.50 18.21
C GLU A 811 12.59 27.52 17.81
N ILE A 812 12.26 28.82 17.77
CA ILE A 812 13.23 29.91 17.55
C ILE A 812 14.24 29.98 18.71
N GLU A 813 13.82 29.77 19.96
CA GLU A 813 14.71 29.72 21.14
C GLU A 813 15.63 28.49 21.10
N GLN A 814 15.16 27.33 20.63
CA GLN A 814 15.98 26.14 20.36
C GLN A 814 17.00 26.40 19.24
N LEU A 815 16.54 26.85 18.06
CA LEU A 815 17.40 27.13 16.91
C LEU A 815 18.45 28.21 17.21
N THR A 816 18.12 29.24 18.00
CA THR A 816 19.11 30.25 18.41
C THR A 816 20.11 29.70 19.45
N SER A 817 19.71 28.76 20.31
CA SER A 817 20.63 28.02 21.18
C SER A 817 21.59 27.12 20.37
N GLU A 818 21.07 26.38 19.39
CA GLU A 818 21.88 25.55 18.49
C GLU A 818 22.86 26.39 17.65
N LEU A 819 22.41 27.52 17.09
CA LEU A 819 23.24 28.46 16.35
C LEU A 819 24.32 29.07 17.27
N HIS A 820 23.98 29.37 18.52
CA HIS A 820 24.94 29.84 19.52
C HIS A 820 25.99 28.76 19.86
N ASP A 821 25.61 27.50 20.01
CA ASP A 821 26.53 26.40 20.28
C ASP A 821 27.36 25.98 19.05
N MET A 822 26.81 26.09 17.85
CA MET A 822 27.58 26.01 16.61
C MET A 822 28.58 27.16 16.49
N LYS A 823 28.22 28.37 16.93
CA LYS A 823 29.14 29.52 17.03
C LYS A 823 30.23 29.29 18.09
N LYS A 824 29.92 28.67 19.24
CA LYS A 824 30.94 28.21 20.21
C LYS A 824 31.87 27.17 19.60
N LYS A 825 31.34 26.13 18.94
CA LYS A 825 32.11 25.06 18.26
C LYS A 825 33.05 25.66 17.20
N TYR A 826 32.53 26.53 16.33
CA TYR A 826 33.30 27.23 15.31
C TYR A 826 34.41 28.12 15.92
N LEU A 827 34.11 28.90 16.96
CA LEU A 827 35.12 29.72 17.64
C LEU A 827 36.18 28.88 18.36
N MET A 828 35.81 27.73 18.95
CA MET A 828 36.75 26.79 19.55
C MET A 828 37.63 26.12 18.48
N GLN A 829 37.06 25.74 17.34
CA GLN A 829 37.80 25.17 16.21
C GLN A 829 38.75 26.19 15.58
N LYS A 830 38.31 27.44 15.39
CA LYS A 830 39.16 28.54 14.92
C LYS A 830 40.29 28.87 15.89
N ARG A 831 40.05 28.78 17.22
CA ARG A 831 41.10 28.86 18.24
C ARG A 831 42.08 27.68 18.18
N LYS A 832 41.61 26.46 17.88
CA LYS A 832 42.49 25.29 17.65
C LYS A 832 43.32 25.46 16.38
N GLU A 833 42.73 25.88 15.26
CA GLU A 833 43.46 26.21 14.03
C GLU A 833 44.52 27.29 14.27
N GLN A 834 44.16 28.36 14.98
CA GLN A 834 45.11 29.43 15.28
C GLN A 834 46.25 28.93 16.19
N ALA A 835 45.96 28.13 17.21
CA ALA A 835 46.98 27.49 18.05
C ALA A 835 47.85 26.47 17.28
N CYS A 836 47.30 25.79 16.27
CA CYS A 836 48.08 24.96 15.35
C CYS A 836 49.00 25.81 14.47
N ARG A 837 48.50 26.90 13.88
CA ARG A 837 49.32 27.85 13.09
C ARG A 837 50.37 28.58 13.89
N GLU A 838 50.11 28.85 15.17
CA GLU A 838 51.09 29.39 16.11
C GLU A 838 52.14 28.34 16.49
N LYS A 839 51.76 27.06 16.59
CA LYS A 839 52.73 25.94 16.71
C LYS A 839 53.57 25.75 15.44
N GLU A 840 52.95 25.77 14.26
CA GLU A 840 53.64 25.70 12.96
C GLU A 840 54.65 26.85 12.82
N ARG A 841 54.24 28.08 13.13
CA ARG A 841 55.15 29.23 13.18
C ARG A 841 56.26 29.09 14.21
N SER A 842 56.00 28.47 15.37
CA SER A 842 57.06 28.20 16.36
C SER A 842 58.04 27.10 15.93
N LEU A 843 57.67 26.25 14.96
CA LEU A 843 58.56 25.30 14.30
C LEU A 843 59.34 25.98 13.15
N GLU A 844 58.70 26.88 12.39
CA GLU A 844 59.37 27.71 11.37
C GLU A 844 60.38 28.69 11.99
N GLN A 845 60.11 29.22 13.19
CA GLN A 845 61.00 30.14 13.92
C GLN A 845 62.19 29.45 14.63
N ALA A 846 62.48 28.19 14.29
CA ALA A 846 63.76 27.55 14.62
C ALA A 846 64.94 28.02 13.73
N GLY A 847 64.69 28.90 12.74
CA GLY A 847 65.70 29.39 11.80
C GLY A 847 65.82 30.92 11.70
N GLN A 848 66.96 31.45 12.17
CA GLN A 848 67.53 32.77 11.84
C GLN A 848 66.87 34.04 12.46
N PRO A 849 67.61 35.18 12.56
CA PRO A 849 67.75 35.86 13.86
C PRO A 849 67.05 37.23 14.02
N LEU A 850 67.25 37.82 15.21
CA LEU A 850 66.71 39.09 15.68
C LEU A 850 67.12 40.30 14.82
N ILE A 851 66.15 41.17 14.50
CA ILE A 851 66.36 42.62 14.35
C ILE A 851 65.25 43.36 15.11
N MET A 852 65.63 44.39 15.86
CA MET A 852 64.75 45.28 16.63
C MET A 852 65.47 46.63 16.84
N PRO A 853 64.79 47.74 17.15
CA PRO A 853 63.56 48.28 16.55
C PRO A 853 63.80 49.73 16.07
N HIS A 854 62.77 50.45 15.59
CA HIS A 854 62.70 51.91 15.75
C HIS A 854 61.25 52.45 15.74
N ARG A 855 61.01 53.52 16.50
CA ARG A 855 59.75 54.31 16.50
C ARG A 855 59.86 55.50 15.54
N ILE A 856 58.72 56.01 15.06
CA ILE A 856 58.51 57.43 14.80
C ILE A 856 57.12 57.83 15.34
N GLU A 857 57.01 59.02 15.92
CA GLU A 857 55.77 59.64 16.43
C GLU A 857 55.37 60.81 15.49
N GLY A 858 54.09 61.05 15.21
CA GLY A 858 53.67 62.22 14.42
C GLY A 858 52.14 62.36 14.17
N PRO A 859 51.58 63.58 13.94
CA PRO A 859 50.16 63.84 14.24
C PRO A 859 49.31 64.62 13.19
N ARG A 860 47.97 64.60 13.39
CA ARG A 860 46.91 65.40 12.67
C ARG A 860 46.65 64.93 11.21
N PHE A 861 45.59 65.32 10.47
CA PHE A 861 44.67 66.49 10.53
C PHE A 861 43.18 66.13 10.21
N THR A 862 42.34 67.14 9.92
CA THR A 862 40.86 67.12 9.89
C THR A 862 40.23 67.53 8.54
N GLY A 863 38.97 67.18 8.25
CA GLY A 863 38.04 68.11 7.55
C GLY A 863 36.98 67.54 6.57
N GLY A 864 35.79 68.18 6.55
CA GLY A 864 34.70 68.02 5.55
C GLY A 864 33.64 66.93 5.87
N GLY A 865 32.31 67.15 5.91
CA GLY A 865 31.45 68.29 5.55
C GLY A 865 30.74 68.03 4.20
N PHE A 866 29.42 67.84 4.07
CA PHE A 866 28.21 68.56 4.54
C PHE A 866 27.12 67.56 5.06
N SER A 867 26.09 67.82 5.89
CA SER A 867 25.26 68.99 6.27
C SER A 867 24.17 69.36 5.23
N LEU A 868 22.88 69.06 5.43
CA LEU A 868 21.82 69.83 6.13
C LEU A 868 20.51 68.98 6.03
N LYS A 869 19.41 69.09 6.81
CA LYS A 869 19.03 69.98 7.92
C LYS A 869 17.92 69.32 8.80
N GLN A 870 17.99 69.61 10.10
CA GLN A 870 16.95 69.85 11.12
C GLN A 870 15.44 69.55 10.82
N GLY A 871 14.63 69.04 11.76
CA GLY A 871 14.93 68.64 13.15
C GLY A 871 13.76 68.79 14.15
N LYS A 872 14.11 69.09 15.41
CA LYS A 872 13.27 69.30 16.62
C LYS A 872 12.58 68.09 17.26
N LYS A 873 13.00 67.81 18.50
CA LYS A 873 12.18 67.19 19.56
C LYS A 873 11.02 68.12 19.95
N ILE A 874 9.96 67.54 20.51
CA ILE A 874 9.37 67.90 21.82
C ILE A 874 8.58 66.68 22.31
N ALA A 875 8.29 66.60 23.61
CA ALA A 875 7.65 65.45 24.22
C ALA A 875 6.48 65.82 25.14
N ALA A 876 5.65 64.80 25.42
CA ALA A 876 4.79 64.62 26.57
C ALA A 876 3.32 65.14 26.54
N ARG A 877 2.50 64.27 27.15
CA ARG A 877 1.14 64.42 27.71
C ARG A 877 -0.10 64.35 26.80
N THR A 878 -0.91 63.37 27.18
CA THR A 878 -2.38 63.23 27.19
C THR A 878 -3.13 64.50 27.69
N PRO A 879 -4.48 64.60 27.57
CA PRO A 879 -5.50 63.56 27.33
C PRO A 879 -5.37 62.79 26.02
#